data_AF-A0A2P6SNT9-F1
#
_entry.id   AF-A0A2P6SNT9-F1
#
_cell.length_a   1.000
_cell.length_b   1.000
_cell.length_c   1.000
_cell.angle_alpha   90.00
_cell.angle_beta   90.00
_cell.angle_gamma   90.00
#
_symmetry.space_group_name_H-M   'P 1'
#
loop_
_entity.id
_entity.type
_entity.pdbx_description
1 polymer ?
#
loop_
_entity_poly.entity_id
_entity_poly.type
_entity_poly.pdbx_seq_one_letter_code
_entity_poly.pdbx_strand_id
1 'polypeptide(L)'
;MQVQWRYFKKISRPEETSSSTKNNVDSESSKKNELEAILDDLPSDPARRKRILDYDPNIRDQVRRRYLLKGPCQPRNHEFPQKVISGTKRRFVPSWFDEHPEWLEYSIENDAMFCLCCYLFKPHHGDQGGGDTFTCKGFSNWKNKKGLQDHVGGLGSVHNQALLNCQALMDQKQHLESVISRQVESSKHNYYTLLNASIDCVRFLLRQGLAFRGHYESESSNNRGNFLELLEFLAEHNDRVKAVAFENAPGNLQLTSPVIQKDIINAAAVETLNAIMFDMGDAPFSILVDEARDHSIKEQMAVVLRYVDNKGQVIERFVGIQHVKSTDARSLKLAIDELFSRNGLSISNLRGQGYDGASNMQGEFNGLKALILKENDCAFYVHCFAHQLQLALVALAKNHVLVASFFFLVTRVVNIVGASCKRRDLLREQQQNEVMEALHNDDLLSGRGLNQETTLKRPGDTRWGSHYGTLLSIISMFSSIIKVIEMIIEDGAYPDQRGECNLLLAQMQSFDFIFCLFLMRQVLGVTNDLSQALQKNDQDIVNAMDLVKACKQKLQKMREDECEWDDFLDKVYSFCGKHGIKIPNMDDVFVAQGKSQRRAEKITNLHHYRVEVFYTVIDRQLSDLNDRFNEVNSELLLCVASLSPDNLFSAFDKQKLLRLAKFYPRDFSERDILSLEDKLDIYANEMRFNNEFSQLKGIGSLAKKLVETGKHKTHASVYKLLTLALVLPVATASVERVFSAMNIVKNPLRNRMGDQWMNDSLLVYIEKDIFNSIGNDAIMQRFQNMKSRRGQLPSRTKFVI
;
A
#
# COMPACT_ATOMS: atom_id res chain seq x y z
N MET A 1 45.30 -49.08 -0.28
CA MET A 1 44.91 -50.47 -0.57
C MET A 1 44.15 -50.51 -1.88
N GLN A 2 44.44 -51.49 -2.75
CA GLN A 2 43.55 -51.92 -3.86
C GLN A 2 42.26 -52.51 -3.24
N VAL A 3 41.09 -52.59 -3.89
CA VAL A 3 40.69 -53.28 -5.14
C VAL A 3 39.41 -52.58 -5.65
N GLN A 4 39.40 -51.92 -6.82
CA GLN A 4 39.11 -52.43 -8.18
C GLN A 4 37.64 -52.84 -8.50
N TRP A 5 36.99 -52.02 -9.36
CA TRP A 5 36.03 -52.31 -10.47
C TRP A 5 34.81 -53.24 -10.22
N ARG A 6 33.60 -52.94 -10.73
CA ARG A 6 33.12 -52.86 -12.14
C ARG A 6 31.73 -52.18 -12.14
N TYR A 7 31.15 -51.57 -13.20
CA TYR A 7 31.58 -51.20 -14.56
C TYR A 7 30.82 -49.91 -15.02
N PHE A 8 30.86 -49.55 -16.31
CA PHE A 8 30.31 -48.32 -16.92
C PHE A 8 29.05 -48.53 -17.81
N LYS A 9 28.17 -47.52 -17.88
CA LYS A 9 28.05 -46.67 -19.09
C LYS A 9 27.33 -45.33 -18.85
N LYS A 10 27.77 -44.31 -19.61
CA LYS A 10 27.40 -42.89 -19.54
C LYS A 10 26.77 -42.50 -20.88
N ILE A 11 25.61 -41.86 -20.89
CA ILE A 11 25.03 -41.19 -22.07
C ILE A 11 24.59 -39.78 -21.66
N SER A 12 24.81 -38.82 -22.57
CA SER A 12 24.74 -37.38 -22.34
C SER A 12 23.33 -36.79 -22.46
N ARG A 13 23.19 -35.54 -22.00
CA ARG A 13 22.01 -34.66 -22.19
C ARG A 13 21.58 -34.53 -23.66
N PRO A 14 20.30 -34.21 -23.90
CA PRO A 14 19.88 -33.21 -24.87
C PRO A 14 19.61 -31.86 -24.20
N GLU A 15 19.78 -30.78 -24.96
CA GLU A 15 19.54 -29.40 -24.56
C GLU A 15 18.10 -28.96 -24.84
N GLU A 16 17.76 -27.75 -24.38
CA GLU A 16 16.45 -27.13 -24.58
C GLU A 16 16.20 -26.79 -26.05
N THR A 17 15.01 -27.10 -26.56
CA THR A 17 14.47 -26.46 -27.77
C THR A 17 13.05 -25.97 -27.52
N SER A 18 12.83 -24.70 -27.80
CA SER A 18 11.57 -23.98 -27.69
C SER A 18 10.46 -24.55 -28.58
N SER A 19 9.28 -24.80 -28.02
CA SER A 19 8.01 -24.96 -28.76
C SER A 19 6.88 -24.31 -27.94
N SER A 20 6.48 -23.08 -28.28
CA SER A 20 5.44 -22.78 -29.28
C SER A 20 4.02 -23.16 -28.84
N THR A 21 3.48 -22.45 -27.86
CA THR A 21 2.10 -22.53 -27.34
C THR A 21 1.03 -22.01 -28.33
N LYS A 22 1.23 -22.18 -29.65
CA LYS A 22 0.30 -21.74 -30.70
C LYS A 22 -0.58 -22.86 -31.29
N ASN A 23 -0.14 -24.12 -31.22
CA ASN A 23 -0.72 -25.19 -32.06
C ASN A 23 -2.08 -25.75 -31.60
N ASN A 24 -2.59 -25.40 -30.41
CA ASN A 24 -3.90 -25.91 -29.95
C ASN A 24 -5.10 -25.20 -30.61
N VAL A 25 -4.96 -23.93 -31.02
CA VAL A 25 -6.06 -23.19 -31.69
C VAL A 25 -6.21 -23.67 -33.14
N ASP A 26 -5.10 -23.92 -33.83
CA ASP A 26 -5.10 -24.41 -35.22
C ASP A 26 -5.59 -25.86 -35.32
N SER A 27 -5.33 -26.69 -34.31
CA SER A 27 -5.84 -28.08 -34.21
C SER A 27 -7.37 -28.14 -34.14
N GLU A 28 -8.00 -27.27 -33.35
CA GLU A 28 -9.47 -27.22 -33.26
C GLU A 28 -10.09 -26.59 -34.51
N SER A 29 -9.49 -25.54 -35.09
CA SER A 29 -10.00 -24.95 -36.34
C SER A 29 -9.91 -25.92 -37.52
N SER A 30 -8.81 -26.68 -37.63
CA SER A 30 -8.62 -27.74 -38.64
C SER A 30 -9.73 -28.78 -38.58
N LYS A 31 -10.02 -29.33 -37.39
CA LYS A 31 -11.07 -30.34 -37.20
C LYS A 31 -12.48 -29.78 -37.48
N LYS A 32 -12.70 -28.50 -37.18
CA LYS A 32 -13.98 -27.83 -37.42
C LYS A 32 -14.23 -27.63 -38.92
N ASN A 33 -13.21 -27.20 -39.67
CA ASN A 33 -13.28 -27.05 -41.12
C ASN A 33 -13.47 -28.40 -41.84
N GLU A 34 -12.79 -29.46 -41.38
CA GLU A 34 -12.93 -30.82 -41.93
C GLU A 34 -14.33 -31.40 -41.69
N LEU A 35 -14.90 -31.14 -40.50
CA LEU A 35 -16.28 -31.50 -40.18
C LEU A 35 -17.31 -30.74 -41.03
N GLU A 36 -17.14 -29.42 -41.21
CA GLU A 36 -18.05 -28.61 -42.04
C GLU A 36 -18.05 -29.10 -43.49
N ALA A 37 -16.89 -29.44 -44.05
CA ALA A 37 -16.77 -30.04 -45.38
C ALA A 37 -17.55 -31.37 -45.53
N ILE A 38 -17.47 -32.26 -44.52
CA ILE A 38 -18.22 -33.53 -44.50
C ILE A 38 -19.74 -33.30 -44.42
N LEU A 39 -20.18 -32.28 -43.67
CA LEU A 39 -21.61 -31.99 -43.48
C LEU A 39 -22.25 -31.34 -44.71
N ASP A 40 -21.49 -30.55 -45.47
CA ASP A 40 -22.00 -29.92 -46.69
C ASP A 40 -22.17 -30.91 -47.85
N ASP A 41 -21.22 -31.83 -48.05
CA ASP A 41 -21.24 -32.86 -49.10
C ASP A 41 -22.24 -34.02 -48.85
N LEU A 42 -23.04 -33.98 -47.78
CA LEU A 42 -24.04 -35.03 -47.52
C LEU A 42 -25.08 -35.13 -48.65
N PRO A 43 -25.24 -36.29 -49.31
CA PRO A 43 -26.08 -36.43 -50.50
C PRO A 43 -27.58 -36.38 -50.20
N SER A 44 -28.32 -35.58 -50.96
CA SER A 44 -29.76 -35.44 -50.79
C SER A 44 -30.54 -36.69 -51.21
N ASP A 45 -30.19 -37.37 -52.31
CA ASP A 45 -30.90 -38.58 -52.76
C ASP A 45 -30.71 -39.75 -51.77
N PRO A 46 -31.79 -40.37 -51.24
CA PRO A 46 -31.69 -41.47 -50.28
C PRO A 46 -30.85 -42.67 -50.75
N ALA A 47 -30.79 -42.96 -52.05
CA ALA A 47 -30.00 -44.07 -52.60
C ALA A 47 -28.48 -43.88 -52.44
N ARG A 48 -28.03 -42.62 -52.34
CA ARG A 48 -26.60 -42.26 -52.26
C ARG A 48 -26.10 -42.15 -50.81
N ARG A 49 -26.98 -42.29 -49.82
CA ARG A 49 -26.63 -42.11 -48.41
C ARG A 49 -25.95 -43.35 -47.83
N LYS A 50 -24.82 -43.15 -47.17
CA LYS A 50 -24.19 -44.16 -46.29
C LYS A 50 -25.12 -44.41 -45.09
N ARG A 51 -25.06 -45.58 -44.44
CA ARG A 51 -25.88 -45.80 -43.23
C ARG A 51 -25.35 -44.91 -42.12
N ILE A 52 -26.21 -44.45 -41.21
CA ILE A 52 -25.77 -43.61 -40.08
C ILE A 52 -24.73 -44.30 -39.19
N LEU A 53 -24.71 -45.64 -39.14
CA LEU A 53 -23.68 -46.42 -38.44
C LEU A 53 -22.32 -46.42 -39.14
N ASP A 54 -22.25 -46.13 -40.44
CA ASP A 54 -21.01 -46.14 -41.23
C ASP A 54 -20.20 -44.83 -41.04
N TYR A 55 -20.80 -43.80 -40.41
CA TYR A 55 -20.11 -42.59 -39.97
C TYR A 55 -19.43 -42.80 -38.61
N ASP A 56 -18.34 -42.07 -38.36
CA ASP A 56 -17.63 -42.09 -37.07
C ASP A 56 -18.60 -41.80 -35.90
N PRO A 57 -18.56 -42.56 -34.78
CA PRO A 57 -19.47 -42.38 -33.65
C PRO A 57 -19.61 -40.94 -33.15
N ASN A 58 -18.55 -40.13 -33.23
CA ASN A 58 -18.53 -38.76 -32.72
C ASN A 58 -19.27 -37.75 -33.62
N ILE A 59 -19.52 -38.08 -34.90
CA ILE A 59 -20.18 -37.16 -35.86
C ILE A 59 -21.63 -37.57 -36.19
N ARG A 60 -22.09 -38.76 -35.78
CA ARG A 60 -23.41 -39.31 -36.17
C ARG A 60 -24.58 -38.38 -35.89
N ASP A 61 -24.58 -37.70 -34.73
CA ASP A 61 -25.65 -36.78 -34.36
C ASP A 61 -25.60 -35.44 -35.11
N GLN A 62 -24.41 -35.00 -35.49
CA GLN A 62 -24.23 -33.82 -36.35
C GLN A 62 -24.70 -34.11 -37.78
N VAL A 63 -24.37 -35.30 -38.31
CA VAL A 63 -24.87 -35.81 -39.59
C VAL A 63 -26.41 -35.93 -39.56
N ARG A 64 -26.99 -36.51 -38.50
CA ARG A 64 -28.45 -36.58 -38.30
C ARG A 64 -29.10 -35.19 -38.33
N ARG A 65 -28.56 -34.23 -37.58
CA ARG A 65 -29.05 -32.84 -37.58
C ARG A 65 -28.96 -32.20 -38.97
N ARG A 66 -27.86 -32.40 -39.70
CA ARG A 66 -27.68 -31.82 -41.03
C ARG A 66 -28.67 -32.37 -42.05
N TYR A 67 -29.02 -33.66 -41.96
CA TYR A 67 -30.13 -34.24 -42.74
C TYR A 67 -31.50 -33.69 -42.32
N LEU A 68 -31.79 -33.54 -41.03
CA LEU A 68 -33.04 -32.91 -40.56
C LEU A 68 -33.18 -31.44 -41.02
N LEU A 69 -32.07 -30.69 -41.06
CA LEU A 69 -32.02 -29.32 -41.57
C LEU A 69 -32.10 -29.24 -43.11
N LYS A 70 -31.59 -30.23 -43.84
CA LYS A 70 -31.75 -30.34 -45.31
C LYS A 70 -33.19 -30.73 -45.70
N GLY A 71 -33.91 -31.41 -44.81
CA GLY A 71 -35.28 -31.89 -45.03
C GLY A 71 -35.35 -33.14 -45.93
N PRO A 72 -36.55 -33.72 -46.09
CA PRO A 72 -36.73 -34.91 -46.92
C PRO A 72 -36.52 -34.63 -48.42
N CYS A 73 -35.93 -35.60 -49.13
CA CYS A 73 -35.69 -35.47 -50.57
C CYS A 73 -36.98 -35.62 -51.38
N GLN A 74 -37.56 -34.49 -51.82
CA GLN A 74 -38.82 -34.42 -52.55
C GLN A 74 -38.65 -33.74 -53.93
N PRO A 75 -38.18 -34.48 -54.97
CA PRO A 75 -37.95 -33.92 -56.29
C PRO A 75 -39.25 -33.69 -57.07
N ARG A 76 -40.02 -32.67 -56.70
CA ARG A 76 -41.36 -32.36 -57.24
C ARG A 76 -41.40 -32.08 -58.74
N ASN A 77 -40.31 -31.58 -59.31
CA ASN A 77 -40.18 -31.25 -60.74
C ASN A 77 -39.59 -32.40 -61.59
N HIS A 78 -39.50 -33.62 -61.05
CA HIS A 78 -38.97 -34.79 -61.75
C HIS A 78 -40.04 -35.52 -62.57
N GLU A 79 -39.69 -36.01 -63.76
CA GLU A 79 -40.56 -36.87 -64.56
C GLU A 79 -40.52 -38.33 -64.06
N PHE A 80 -41.40 -38.65 -63.11
CA PHE A 80 -41.49 -39.97 -62.50
C PHE A 80 -41.71 -41.11 -63.52
N PRO A 81 -40.82 -42.13 -63.58
CA PRO A 81 -40.91 -43.23 -64.53
C PRO A 81 -42.22 -44.04 -64.44
N GLN A 82 -42.71 -44.51 -65.59
CA GLN A 82 -43.86 -45.42 -65.65
C GLN A 82 -43.42 -46.88 -65.71
N LYS A 83 -43.82 -47.67 -64.70
CA LYS A 83 -43.64 -49.13 -64.62
C LYS A 83 -44.98 -49.84 -64.84
N VAL A 84 -44.98 -51.00 -65.49
CA VAL A 84 -46.19 -51.84 -65.62
C VAL A 84 -46.37 -52.64 -64.33
N ILE A 85 -47.42 -52.34 -63.56
CA ILE A 85 -47.74 -52.99 -62.29
C ILE A 85 -49.15 -53.56 -62.36
N SER A 86 -49.28 -54.90 -62.27
CA SER A 86 -50.53 -55.63 -62.47
C SER A 86 -51.26 -55.28 -63.78
N GLY A 87 -50.52 -55.17 -64.89
CA GLY A 87 -51.09 -54.87 -66.22
C GLY A 87 -51.43 -53.39 -66.48
N THR A 88 -51.31 -52.49 -65.50
CA THR A 88 -51.49 -51.03 -65.69
C THR A 88 -50.14 -50.32 -65.65
N LYS A 89 -49.89 -49.34 -66.54
CA LYS A 89 -48.79 -48.39 -66.36
C LYS A 89 -49.06 -47.51 -65.13
N ARG A 90 -48.14 -47.49 -64.16
CA ARG A 90 -48.21 -46.69 -62.93
C ARG A 90 -46.87 -45.99 -62.68
N ARG A 91 -46.92 -44.85 -62.01
CA ARG A 91 -45.76 -44.07 -61.55
C ARG A 91 -46.01 -43.59 -60.12
N PHE A 92 -44.98 -43.08 -59.46
CA PHE A 92 -45.13 -42.34 -58.21
C PHE A 92 -46.07 -41.13 -58.39
N VAL A 93 -46.81 -40.77 -57.32
CA VAL A 93 -47.81 -39.69 -57.33
C VAL A 93 -47.28 -38.52 -56.48
N PRO A 94 -46.96 -37.35 -57.08
CA PRO A 94 -46.36 -36.22 -56.36
C PRO A 94 -47.13 -35.72 -55.15
N SER A 95 -48.47 -35.83 -55.15
CA SER A 95 -49.31 -35.37 -54.03
C SER A 95 -49.09 -36.15 -52.73
N TRP A 96 -48.42 -37.32 -52.77
CA TRP A 96 -48.05 -38.03 -51.54
C TRP A 96 -47.03 -37.26 -50.70
N PHE A 97 -46.23 -36.38 -51.32
CA PHE A 97 -45.38 -35.43 -50.58
C PHE A 97 -46.18 -34.39 -49.80
N ASP A 98 -47.39 -34.04 -50.26
CA ASP A 98 -48.26 -33.08 -49.56
C ASP A 98 -49.00 -33.73 -48.38
N GLU A 99 -49.24 -35.04 -48.47
CA GLU A 99 -49.81 -35.85 -47.39
C GLU A 99 -48.78 -36.16 -46.29
N HIS A 100 -47.49 -36.26 -46.63
CA HIS A 100 -46.40 -36.62 -45.72
C HIS A 100 -45.15 -35.73 -45.88
N PRO A 101 -45.28 -34.39 -45.70
CA PRO A 101 -44.23 -33.43 -46.05
C PRO A 101 -42.97 -33.52 -45.18
N GLU A 102 -43.07 -34.03 -43.95
CA GLU A 102 -41.98 -34.01 -42.97
C GLU A 102 -40.97 -35.16 -43.12
N TRP A 103 -41.38 -36.28 -43.74
CA TRP A 103 -40.58 -37.52 -43.71
C TRP A 103 -40.51 -38.28 -45.04
N LEU A 104 -41.47 -38.10 -45.95
CA LEU A 104 -41.53 -38.91 -47.17
C LEU A 104 -40.48 -38.43 -48.17
N GLU A 105 -39.64 -39.35 -48.61
CA GLU A 105 -38.58 -39.12 -49.57
C GLU A 105 -38.76 -39.97 -50.81
N TYR A 106 -38.20 -39.53 -51.93
CA TYR A 106 -38.10 -40.31 -53.16
C TYR A 106 -36.68 -40.24 -53.72
N SER A 107 -36.16 -41.39 -54.12
CA SER A 107 -34.90 -41.52 -54.84
C SER A 107 -35.14 -41.53 -56.34
N ILE A 108 -34.47 -40.63 -57.07
CA ILE A 108 -34.46 -40.61 -58.54
C ILE A 108 -33.68 -41.82 -59.05
N GLU A 109 -32.58 -42.18 -58.39
CA GLU A 109 -31.69 -43.26 -58.80
C GLU A 109 -32.34 -44.65 -58.68
N ASN A 110 -33.09 -44.90 -57.60
CA ASN A 110 -33.77 -46.17 -57.36
C ASN A 110 -35.23 -46.25 -57.87
N ASP A 111 -35.85 -45.11 -58.27
CA ASP A 111 -37.29 -44.99 -58.54
C ASP A 111 -38.14 -45.67 -57.43
N ALA A 112 -37.95 -45.18 -56.20
CA ALA A 112 -38.53 -45.75 -54.98
C ALA A 112 -38.60 -44.73 -53.83
N MET A 113 -39.59 -44.92 -52.93
CA MET A 113 -39.78 -44.09 -51.74
C MET A 113 -38.97 -44.57 -50.53
N PHE A 114 -38.55 -43.60 -49.71
CA PHE A 114 -37.83 -43.79 -48.45
C PHE A 114 -38.44 -42.90 -47.35
N CYS A 115 -38.00 -43.09 -46.11
CA CYS A 115 -38.44 -42.32 -44.95
C CYS A 115 -37.25 -41.74 -44.19
N LEU A 116 -37.17 -40.41 -44.12
CA LEU A 116 -36.05 -39.69 -43.50
C LEU A 116 -35.88 -40.08 -42.03
N CYS A 117 -36.95 -39.98 -41.23
CA CYS A 117 -36.90 -40.28 -39.80
C CYS A 117 -36.40 -41.72 -39.52
N CYS A 118 -36.92 -42.70 -40.27
CA CYS A 118 -36.52 -44.09 -40.13
C CYS A 118 -35.08 -44.34 -40.60
N TYR A 119 -34.61 -43.68 -41.66
CA TYR A 119 -33.19 -43.74 -42.06
C TYR A 119 -32.26 -43.21 -40.95
N LEU A 120 -32.67 -42.17 -40.22
CA LEU A 120 -31.87 -41.53 -39.17
C LEU A 120 -31.80 -42.32 -37.84
N PHE A 121 -32.90 -42.98 -37.46
CA PHE A 121 -33.07 -43.52 -36.10
C PHE A 121 -33.57 -44.98 -35.98
N LYS A 122 -33.84 -45.71 -37.06
CA LYS A 122 -34.34 -47.10 -36.96
C LYS A 122 -33.34 -48.01 -36.22
N PRO A 123 -33.71 -48.63 -35.08
CA PRO A 123 -32.85 -49.56 -34.37
C PRO A 123 -32.65 -50.86 -35.18
N HIS A 124 -31.49 -51.50 -35.02
CA HIS A 124 -31.07 -52.66 -35.83
C HIS A 124 -31.43 -54.02 -35.19
N HIS A 125 -32.39 -54.06 -34.28
CA HIS A 125 -32.79 -55.28 -33.56
C HIS A 125 -34.30 -55.51 -33.59
N GLY A 126 -34.71 -56.71 -34.01
CA GLY A 126 -36.07 -57.24 -33.86
C GLY A 126 -36.87 -57.38 -35.16
N ASP A 127 -37.17 -58.62 -35.54
CA ASP A 127 -38.05 -58.98 -36.66
C ASP A 127 -39.54 -58.69 -36.37
N GLN A 128 -39.90 -57.41 -36.25
CA GLN A 128 -41.30 -57.00 -36.36
C GLN A 128 -41.61 -56.72 -37.84
N GLY A 129 -42.52 -57.53 -38.41
CA GLY A 129 -42.76 -57.63 -39.85
C GLY A 129 -43.08 -56.30 -40.52
N GLY A 130 -42.09 -55.77 -41.24
CA GLY A 130 -42.14 -54.45 -41.88
C GLY A 130 -40.73 -54.06 -42.32
N GLY A 131 -40.21 -54.74 -43.34
CA GLY A 131 -38.77 -54.75 -43.68
C GLY A 131 -38.18 -53.39 -44.06
N ASP A 132 -36.88 -53.39 -44.41
CA ASP A 132 -36.11 -52.20 -44.82
C ASP A 132 -36.57 -51.52 -46.14
N THR A 133 -37.82 -51.75 -46.54
CA THR A 133 -38.49 -51.18 -47.70
C THR A 133 -38.45 -49.65 -47.69
N PHE A 134 -38.57 -48.99 -46.54
CA PHE A 134 -38.51 -47.52 -46.45
C PHE A 134 -37.14 -46.95 -46.01
N THR A 135 -36.10 -47.79 -45.88
CA THR A 135 -34.77 -47.35 -45.38
C THR A 135 -33.60 -47.79 -46.26
N CYS A 136 -33.63 -49.01 -46.81
CA CYS A 136 -32.52 -49.57 -47.60
C CYS A 136 -32.96 -50.06 -48.99
N LYS A 137 -34.14 -50.68 -49.12
CA LYS A 137 -34.60 -51.31 -50.37
C LYS A 137 -35.44 -50.39 -51.27
N GLY A 138 -36.07 -49.36 -50.70
CA GLY A 138 -37.02 -48.50 -51.38
C GLY A 138 -38.40 -49.13 -51.58
N PHE A 139 -39.47 -48.34 -51.43
CA PHE A 139 -40.85 -48.76 -51.73
C PHE A 139 -41.26 -48.25 -53.11
N SER A 140 -41.50 -49.14 -54.07
CA SER A 140 -41.86 -48.81 -55.46
C SER A 140 -43.19 -49.41 -55.93
N ASN A 141 -44.04 -49.91 -55.00
CA ASN A 141 -45.34 -50.47 -55.34
C ASN A 141 -46.43 -49.39 -55.46
N TRP A 142 -46.45 -48.70 -56.61
CA TRP A 142 -47.40 -47.62 -56.93
C TRP A 142 -48.89 -48.03 -56.96
N LYS A 143 -49.21 -49.32 -56.80
CA LYS A 143 -50.59 -49.80 -56.65
C LYS A 143 -51.11 -49.67 -55.21
N ASN A 144 -50.24 -49.76 -54.21
CA ASN A 144 -50.64 -49.88 -52.81
C ASN A 144 -50.34 -48.62 -51.98
N LYS A 145 -51.21 -47.60 -52.08
CA LYS A 145 -51.12 -46.40 -51.23
C LYS A 145 -51.21 -46.73 -49.73
N LYS A 146 -51.93 -47.79 -49.35
CA LYS A 146 -52.05 -48.23 -47.95
C LYS A 146 -50.69 -48.56 -47.33
N GLY A 147 -49.69 -48.96 -48.12
CA GLY A 147 -48.33 -49.21 -47.64
C GLY A 147 -47.64 -48.00 -46.96
N LEU A 148 -48.09 -46.76 -47.23
CA LEU A 148 -47.65 -45.57 -46.49
C LEU A 148 -48.33 -45.47 -45.12
N GLN A 149 -49.63 -45.76 -45.04
CA GLN A 149 -50.38 -45.79 -43.79
C GLN A 149 -49.91 -46.93 -42.88
N ASP A 150 -49.67 -48.11 -43.45
CA ASP A 150 -49.11 -49.27 -42.77
C ASP A 150 -47.66 -49.01 -42.27
N HIS A 151 -46.90 -48.12 -42.95
CA HIS A 151 -45.57 -47.68 -42.49
C HIS A 151 -45.62 -46.74 -41.27
N VAL A 152 -46.51 -45.74 -41.30
CA VAL A 152 -46.70 -44.81 -40.18
C VAL A 152 -47.24 -45.58 -38.96
N GLY A 153 -48.19 -46.49 -39.15
CA GLY A 153 -48.72 -47.36 -38.09
C GLY A 153 -49.37 -46.61 -36.92
N GLY A 154 -49.49 -47.30 -35.78
CA GLY A 154 -50.00 -46.72 -34.53
C GLY A 154 -48.94 -46.01 -33.69
N LEU A 155 -49.35 -45.44 -32.55
CA LEU A 155 -48.49 -44.63 -31.66
C LEU A 155 -47.15 -45.30 -31.25
N GLY A 156 -47.11 -46.63 -31.16
CA GLY A 156 -45.90 -47.39 -30.81
C GLY A 156 -45.03 -47.82 -32.00
N SER A 157 -45.33 -47.39 -33.24
CA SER A 157 -44.61 -47.83 -34.44
C SER A 157 -43.15 -47.37 -34.45
N VAL A 158 -42.31 -48.10 -35.20
CA VAL A 158 -40.90 -47.73 -35.45
C VAL A 158 -40.80 -46.34 -36.09
N HIS A 159 -41.77 -45.95 -36.92
CA HIS A 159 -41.86 -44.61 -37.51
C HIS A 159 -42.07 -43.53 -36.44
N ASN A 160 -43.09 -43.67 -35.59
CA ASN A 160 -43.41 -42.67 -34.57
C ASN A 160 -42.31 -42.56 -33.50
N GLN A 161 -41.66 -43.67 -33.14
CA GLN A 161 -40.46 -43.65 -32.29
C GLN A 161 -39.29 -42.90 -32.95
N ALA A 162 -39.05 -43.14 -34.25
CA ALA A 162 -38.01 -42.43 -34.98
C ALA A 162 -38.30 -40.93 -35.13
N LEU A 163 -39.57 -40.55 -35.31
CA LEU A 163 -40.03 -39.15 -35.35
C LEU A 163 -39.83 -38.44 -34.01
N LEU A 164 -40.18 -39.08 -32.89
CA LEU A 164 -39.91 -38.55 -31.54
C LEU A 164 -38.40 -38.35 -31.30
N ASN A 165 -37.56 -39.28 -31.76
CA ASN A 165 -36.10 -39.13 -31.68
C ASN A 165 -35.57 -37.98 -32.54
N CYS A 166 -36.18 -37.71 -33.71
CA CYS A 166 -35.86 -36.54 -34.52
C CYS A 166 -36.19 -35.23 -33.79
N GLN A 167 -37.37 -35.15 -33.14
CA GLN A 167 -37.79 -33.99 -32.36
C GLN A 167 -36.87 -33.77 -31.15
N ALA A 168 -36.53 -34.84 -30.41
CA ALA A 168 -35.64 -34.77 -29.25
C ALA A 168 -34.21 -34.31 -29.61
N LEU A 169 -33.65 -34.73 -30.76
CA LEU A 169 -32.32 -34.30 -31.20
C LEU A 169 -32.23 -32.80 -31.53
N MET A 170 -33.38 -32.17 -31.82
CA MET A 170 -33.49 -30.75 -32.18
C MET A 170 -33.75 -29.82 -30.98
N ASP A 171 -34.17 -30.33 -29.81
CA ASP A 171 -34.32 -29.50 -28.60
C ASP A 171 -32.96 -29.22 -27.92
N GLN A 172 -32.33 -28.12 -28.34
CA GLN A 172 -31.03 -27.69 -27.85
C GLN A 172 -30.94 -27.45 -26.33
N LYS A 173 -32.06 -27.24 -25.62
CA LYS A 173 -32.07 -26.90 -24.19
C LYS A 173 -31.72 -28.09 -23.28
N GLN A 174 -31.83 -29.32 -23.78
CA GLN A 174 -31.64 -30.55 -22.99
C GLN A 174 -30.24 -31.18 -23.16
N HIS A 175 -29.37 -30.61 -24.00
CA HIS A 175 -28.06 -31.21 -24.28
C HIS A 175 -27.09 -31.08 -23.11
N LEU A 176 -26.39 -32.19 -22.81
CA LEU A 176 -25.40 -32.27 -21.73
C LEU A 176 -24.38 -31.11 -21.78
N GLU A 177 -23.90 -30.77 -22.97
CA GLU A 177 -22.96 -29.67 -23.22
C GLU A 177 -23.52 -28.30 -22.80
N SER A 178 -24.81 -28.01 -23.08
CA SER A 178 -25.45 -26.75 -22.70
C SER A 178 -25.76 -26.68 -21.20
N VAL A 179 -26.02 -27.81 -20.55
CA VAL A 179 -26.15 -27.92 -19.09
C VAL A 179 -24.79 -27.70 -18.41
N ILE A 180 -23.74 -28.40 -18.85
CA ILE A 180 -22.37 -28.24 -18.36
C ILE A 180 -21.89 -26.79 -18.53
N SER A 181 -22.11 -26.18 -19.70
CA SER A 181 -21.72 -24.78 -19.96
C SER A 181 -22.37 -23.81 -18.97
N ARG A 182 -23.68 -23.95 -18.69
CA ARG A 182 -24.38 -23.13 -17.70
C ARG A 182 -23.86 -23.37 -16.28
N GLN A 183 -23.59 -24.63 -15.92
CA GLN A 183 -23.10 -24.99 -14.59
C GLN A 183 -21.68 -24.44 -14.34
N VAL A 184 -20.82 -24.48 -15.36
CA VAL A 184 -19.49 -23.86 -15.33
C VAL A 184 -19.60 -22.34 -15.15
N GLU A 185 -20.45 -21.65 -15.91
CA GLU A 185 -20.57 -20.20 -15.81
C GLU A 185 -21.18 -19.74 -14.47
N SER A 186 -22.19 -20.46 -13.97
CA SER A 186 -22.73 -20.27 -12.62
C SER A 186 -21.65 -20.44 -11.54
N SER A 187 -20.79 -21.46 -11.67
CA SER A 187 -19.68 -21.70 -10.75
C SER A 187 -18.66 -20.55 -10.74
N LYS A 188 -18.35 -19.95 -11.91
CA LYS A 188 -17.49 -18.76 -11.99
C LYS A 188 -18.12 -17.55 -11.32
N HIS A 189 -19.43 -17.34 -11.49
CA HIS A 189 -20.16 -16.23 -10.89
C HIS A 189 -20.26 -16.34 -9.35
N ASN A 190 -20.48 -17.55 -8.85
CA ASN A 190 -20.46 -17.83 -7.42
C ASN A 190 -19.06 -17.60 -6.83
N TYR A 191 -18.02 -18.07 -7.53
CA TYR A 191 -16.63 -17.82 -7.15
C TYR A 191 -16.27 -16.34 -7.13
N TYR A 192 -16.69 -15.57 -8.14
CA TYR A 192 -16.54 -14.12 -8.20
C TYR A 192 -17.20 -13.46 -6.99
N THR A 193 -18.44 -13.84 -6.68
CA THR A 193 -19.22 -13.27 -5.57
C THR A 193 -18.55 -13.52 -4.21
N LEU A 194 -18.10 -14.76 -3.95
CA LEU A 194 -17.41 -15.11 -2.71
C LEU A 194 -16.03 -14.44 -2.59
N LEU A 195 -15.25 -14.39 -3.68
CA LEU A 195 -13.94 -13.76 -3.68
C LEU A 195 -14.05 -12.23 -3.51
N ASN A 196 -15.05 -11.59 -4.12
CA ASN A 196 -15.31 -10.17 -3.90
C ASN A 196 -15.65 -9.88 -2.43
N ALA A 197 -16.57 -10.64 -1.83
CA ALA A 197 -16.90 -10.50 -0.40
C ALA A 197 -15.68 -10.73 0.51
N SER A 198 -14.85 -11.73 0.19
CA SER A 198 -13.59 -12.00 0.91
C SER A 198 -12.61 -10.81 0.80
N ILE A 199 -12.52 -10.18 -0.38
CA ILE A 199 -11.70 -8.98 -0.59
C ILE A 199 -12.27 -7.81 0.20
N ASP A 200 -13.59 -7.60 0.22
CA ASP A 200 -14.21 -6.52 0.99
C ASP A 200 -13.94 -6.65 2.49
N CYS A 201 -14.00 -7.88 3.05
CA CYS A 201 -13.54 -8.15 4.42
C CYS A 201 -12.06 -7.81 4.62
N VAL A 202 -11.17 -8.24 3.71
CA VAL A 202 -9.73 -7.92 3.79
C VAL A 202 -9.50 -6.41 3.71
N ARG A 203 -10.17 -5.68 2.81
CA ARG A 203 -10.07 -4.23 2.65
C ARG A 203 -10.43 -3.51 3.95
N PHE A 204 -11.53 -3.89 4.59
CA PHE A 204 -11.95 -3.32 5.86
C PHE A 204 -10.88 -3.51 6.95
N LEU A 205 -10.41 -4.75 7.14
CA LEU A 205 -9.43 -5.09 8.17
C LEU A 205 -8.08 -4.41 7.94
N LEU A 206 -7.58 -4.39 6.70
CA LEU A 206 -6.33 -3.69 6.34
C LEU A 206 -6.44 -2.19 6.55
N ARG A 207 -7.54 -1.53 6.13
CA ARG A 207 -7.74 -0.09 6.34
C ARG A 207 -7.75 0.31 7.81
N GLN A 208 -8.24 -0.58 8.69
CA GLN A 208 -8.29 -0.33 10.14
C GLN A 208 -7.06 -0.87 10.89
N GLY A 209 -6.17 -1.62 10.24
CA GLY A 209 -4.99 -2.24 10.88
C GLY A 209 -5.33 -3.39 11.84
N LEU A 210 -6.53 -3.96 11.71
CA LEU A 210 -7.09 -4.93 12.65
C LEU A 210 -6.44 -6.31 12.53
N ALA A 211 -6.58 -7.12 13.58
CA ALA A 211 -6.27 -8.54 13.51
C ALA A 211 -7.28 -9.25 12.59
N PHE A 212 -6.84 -10.29 11.87
CA PHE A 212 -7.73 -11.10 11.02
C PHE A 212 -8.32 -12.31 11.77
N ARG A 213 -7.55 -12.87 12.70
CA ARG A 213 -7.79 -14.20 13.26
C ARG A 213 -8.21 -14.18 14.72
N GLY A 214 -8.97 -15.19 15.10
CA GLY A 214 -9.32 -15.49 16.49
C GLY A 214 -8.27 -16.36 17.17
N HIS A 215 -8.45 -16.63 18.47
CA HIS A 215 -7.68 -17.68 19.16
C HIS A 215 -8.15 -19.08 18.74
N TYR A 216 -9.46 -19.24 18.49
CA TYR A 216 -10.09 -20.48 18.05
C TYR A 216 -11.09 -20.14 16.95
N GLU A 217 -10.84 -20.63 15.73
CA GLU A 217 -11.63 -20.33 14.52
C GLU A 217 -12.67 -21.43 14.21
N SER A 218 -13.02 -22.26 15.20
CA SER A 218 -14.01 -23.34 15.07
C SER A 218 -15.45 -22.80 15.11
N GLU A 219 -16.39 -23.50 14.46
CA GLU A 219 -17.83 -23.18 14.47
C GLU A 219 -18.44 -23.11 15.89
N SER A 220 -17.86 -23.85 16.84
CA SER A 220 -18.22 -23.81 18.26
C SER A 220 -17.67 -22.62 19.05
N SER A 221 -16.91 -21.71 18.43
CA SER A 221 -16.32 -20.54 19.08
C SER A 221 -17.28 -19.35 19.00
N ASN A 222 -17.52 -18.69 20.14
CA ASN A 222 -18.28 -17.44 20.21
C ASN A 222 -17.58 -16.24 19.52
N ASN A 223 -16.34 -16.42 19.06
CA ASN A 223 -15.61 -15.45 18.23
C ASN A 223 -14.55 -16.20 17.41
N ARG A 224 -14.82 -16.36 16.12
CA ARG A 224 -13.97 -17.07 15.15
C ARG A 224 -12.88 -16.18 14.55
N GLY A 225 -12.80 -14.92 14.96
CA GLY A 225 -11.85 -13.94 14.45
C GLY A 225 -12.44 -13.00 13.42
N ASN A 226 -12.00 -11.74 13.46
CA ASN A 226 -12.62 -10.63 12.72
C ASN A 226 -12.85 -10.87 11.22
N PHE A 227 -12.03 -11.69 10.53
CA PHE A 227 -12.29 -12.02 9.13
C PHE A 227 -13.53 -12.91 8.93
N LEU A 228 -13.69 -13.94 9.77
CA LEU A 228 -14.83 -14.86 9.68
C LEU A 228 -16.11 -14.20 10.18
N GLU A 229 -16.04 -13.48 11.30
CA GLU A 229 -17.17 -12.69 11.83
C GLU A 229 -17.65 -11.63 10.83
N LEU A 230 -16.72 -10.95 10.12
CA LEU A 230 -17.09 -9.95 9.12
C LEU A 230 -17.64 -10.57 7.83
N LEU A 231 -17.16 -11.76 7.45
CA LEU A 231 -17.70 -12.50 6.30
C LEU A 231 -19.10 -13.07 6.60
N GLU A 232 -19.35 -13.48 7.84
CA GLU A 232 -20.69 -13.86 8.33
C GLU A 232 -21.63 -12.67 8.35
N PHE A 233 -21.21 -11.54 8.91
CA PHE A 233 -21.96 -10.28 8.84
C PHE A 233 -22.33 -9.91 7.39
N LEU A 234 -21.39 -10.00 6.44
CA LEU A 234 -21.70 -9.77 5.02
C LEU A 234 -22.67 -10.80 4.44
N ALA A 235 -22.59 -12.07 4.85
CA ALA A 235 -23.51 -13.11 4.40
C ALA A 235 -24.92 -12.93 4.98
N GLU A 236 -25.06 -12.49 6.23
CA GLU A 236 -26.37 -12.19 6.85
C GLU A 236 -27.08 -11.02 6.16
N HIS A 237 -26.34 -10.05 5.65
CA HIS A 237 -26.86 -8.82 5.05
C HIS A 237 -26.88 -8.85 3.50
N ASN A 238 -26.48 -9.96 2.87
CA ASN A 238 -26.46 -10.09 1.41
C ASN A 238 -26.72 -11.53 0.96
N ASP A 239 -27.94 -11.81 0.50
CA ASP A 239 -28.39 -13.14 0.06
C ASP A 239 -27.48 -13.77 -1.01
N ARG A 240 -26.87 -12.96 -1.88
CA ARG A 240 -25.94 -13.47 -2.92
C ARG A 240 -24.64 -13.98 -2.31
N VAL A 241 -24.15 -13.35 -1.23
CA VAL A 241 -22.98 -13.82 -0.48
C VAL A 241 -23.37 -15.02 0.39
N LYS A 242 -24.53 -14.97 1.04
CA LYS A 242 -25.10 -16.08 1.83
C LYS A 242 -25.16 -17.39 1.04
N ALA A 243 -25.66 -17.31 -0.19
CA ALA A 243 -25.82 -18.45 -1.10
C ALA A 243 -24.49 -19.07 -1.57
N VAL A 244 -23.34 -18.45 -1.29
CA VAL A 244 -22.02 -18.92 -1.77
C VAL A 244 -20.93 -18.96 -0.69
N ALA A 245 -21.26 -18.69 0.57
CA ALA A 245 -20.29 -18.63 1.69
C ALA A 245 -20.44 -19.81 2.65
N PHE A 246 -19.39 -20.06 3.46
CA PHE A 246 -19.33 -21.10 4.50
C PHE A 246 -19.74 -22.49 4.00
N GLU A 247 -20.84 -23.06 4.52
CA GLU A 247 -21.40 -24.37 4.16
C GLU A 247 -21.94 -24.41 2.71
N ASN A 248 -22.36 -23.27 2.17
CA ASN A 248 -22.87 -23.16 0.80
C ASN A 248 -21.74 -23.07 -0.24
N ALA A 249 -20.50 -22.83 0.20
CA ALA A 249 -19.32 -22.94 -0.65
C ALA A 249 -18.84 -24.39 -0.72
N PRO A 250 -18.32 -24.87 -1.87
CA PRO A 250 -17.61 -26.14 -1.91
C PRO A 250 -16.45 -26.11 -0.90
N GLY A 251 -16.29 -27.14 -0.07
CA GLY A 251 -15.31 -27.14 1.05
C GLY A 251 -13.84 -26.89 0.63
N ASN A 252 -13.52 -27.09 -0.65
CA ASN A 252 -12.20 -26.80 -1.23
C ASN A 252 -12.06 -25.37 -1.82
N LEU A 253 -13.09 -24.53 -1.70
CA LEU A 253 -13.25 -23.20 -2.31
C LEU A 253 -13.86 -22.16 -1.36
N GLN A 254 -13.96 -22.44 -0.05
CA GLN A 254 -14.52 -21.50 0.94
C GLN A 254 -13.79 -20.15 1.05
N LEU A 255 -12.55 -20.02 0.55
CA LEU A 255 -11.67 -18.85 0.63
C LEU A 255 -11.35 -18.32 2.06
N THR A 256 -11.88 -18.96 3.09
CA THR A 256 -11.67 -18.65 4.51
C THR A 256 -10.25 -18.87 5.01
N SER A 257 -9.44 -19.67 4.32
CA SER A 257 -8.20 -20.19 4.91
C SER A 257 -7.10 -19.14 5.13
N PRO A 258 -6.28 -19.28 6.19
CA PRO A 258 -5.14 -18.39 6.47
C PRO A 258 -4.14 -18.17 5.34
N VAL A 259 -4.04 -19.08 4.37
CA VAL A 259 -3.15 -18.95 3.21
C VAL A 259 -3.79 -18.11 2.11
N ILE A 260 -5.10 -18.26 1.89
CA ILE A 260 -5.86 -17.44 0.95
C ILE A 260 -5.91 -15.99 1.42
N GLN A 261 -6.12 -15.74 2.72
CA GLN A 261 -6.03 -14.40 3.30
C GLN A 261 -4.67 -13.73 2.98
N LYS A 262 -3.54 -14.43 3.14
CA LYS A 262 -2.20 -13.92 2.76
C LYS A 262 -2.11 -13.58 1.28
N ASP A 263 -2.57 -14.49 0.41
CA ASP A 263 -2.54 -14.28 -1.03
C ASP A 263 -3.33 -13.01 -1.43
N ILE A 264 -4.51 -12.77 -0.83
CA ILE A 264 -5.33 -11.59 -1.10
C ILE A 264 -4.63 -10.31 -0.60
N ILE A 265 -4.07 -10.33 0.62
CA ILE A 265 -3.32 -9.20 1.18
C ILE A 265 -2.09 -8.89 0.32
N ASN A 266 -1.36 -9.90 -0.15
CA ASN A 266 -0.22 -9.72 -1.04
C ASN A 266 -0.64 -9.15 -2.41
N ALA A 267 -1.74 -9.64 -2.99
CA ALA A 267 -2.30 -9.08 -4.23
C ALA A 267 -2.69 -7.60 -4.06
N ALA A 268 -3.34 -7.25 -2.95
CA ALA A 268 -3.66 -5.87 -2.59
C ALA A 268 -2.42 -4.98 -2.43
N ALA A 269 -1.38 -5.47 -1.74
CA ALA A 269 -0.13 -4.76 -1.53
C ALA A 269 0.63 -4.54 -2.86
N VAL A 270 0.74 -5.58 -3.70
CA VAL A 270 1.41 -5.48 -5.01
C VAL A 270 0.68 -4.51 -5.94
N GLU A 271 -0.65 -4.53 -6.01
CA GLU A 271 -1.38 -3.55 -6.83
C GLU A 271 -1.26 -2.12 -6.27
N THR A 272 -1.21 -1.95 -4.94
CA THR A 272 -0.94 -0.65 -4.29
C THR A 272 0.45 -0.14 -4.67
N LEU A 273 1.44 -1.03 -4.67
CA LEU A 273 2.80 -0.69 -5.08
C LEU A 273 2.91 -0.35 -6.56
N ASN A 274 2.24 -1.12 -7.43
CA ASN A 274 2.19 -0.87 -8.87
C ASN A 274 1.58 0.51 -9.17
N ALA A 275 0.54 0.92 -8.43
CA ALA A 275 -0.05 2.25 -8.56
C ALA A 275 0.92 3.38 -8.16
N ILE A 276 1.70 3.19 -7.08
CA ILE A 276 2.77 4.13 -6.67
C ILE A 276 3.84 4.25 -7.74
N MET A 277 4.34 3.13 -8.26
CA MET A 277 5.38 3.13 -9.30
C MET A 277 4.88 3.72 -10.63
N PHE A 278 3.60 3.50 -10.97
CA PHE A 278 2.98 4.09 -12.16
C PHE A 278 2.82 5.61 -12.06
N ASP A 279 2.45 6.14 -10.88
CA ASP A 279 2.33 7.58 -10.63
C ASP A 279 3.70 8.29 -10.66
N MET A 280 4.74 7.64 -10.14
CA MET A 280 6.12 8.13 -10.19
C MET A 280 6.72 8.07 -11.61
N GLY A 281 6.48 6.97 -12.35
CA GLY A 281 7.09 6.73 -13.65
C GLY A 281 8.63 6.75 -13.60
N ASP A 282 9.26 7.39 -14.60
CA ASP A 282 10.72 7.58 -14.66
C ASP A 282 11.22 8.84 -13.91
N ALA A 283 10.41 9.43 -13.02
CA ALA A 283 10.79 10.65 -12.32
C ALA A 283 12.05 10.46 -11.44
N PRO A 284 12.94 11.47 -11.36
CA PRO A 284 14.01 11.45 -10.38
C PRO A 284 13.44 11.44 -8.96
N PHE A 285 14.03 10.61 -8.08
CA PHE A 285 13.53 10.40 -6.72
C PHE A 285 14.66 10.40 -5.69
N SER A 286 14.30 10.51 -4.41
CA SER A 286 15.20 10.27 -3.29
C SER A 286 14.65 9.15 -2.39
N ILE A 287 15.55 8.55 -1.61
CA ILE A 287 15.18 7.60 -0.57
C ILE A 287 15.24 8.26 0.81
N LEU A 288 14.24 7.95 1.62
CA LEU A 288 14.22 8.18 3.05
C LEU A 288 14.29 6.80 3.72
N VAL A 289 15.31 6.56 4.55
CA VAL A 289 15.57 5.27 5.20
C VAL A 289 15.66 5.47 6.72
N ASP A 290 14.94 4.61 7.45
CA ASP A 290 14.74 4.53 8.92
C ASP A 290 15.13 3.12 9.43
N GLU A 291 15.64 2.94 10.65
CA GLU A 291 15.80 1.63 11.29
C GLU A 291 15.10 1.57 12.65
N ALA A 292 14.24 0.57 12.86
CA ALA A 292 13.63 0.33 14.16
C ALA A 292 13.51 -1.15 14.49
N ARG A 293 13.32 -1.44 15.79
CA ARG A 293 13.01 -2.77 16.29
C ARG A 293 11.51 -2.98 16.35
N ASP A 294 11.05 -4.11 15.83
CA ASP A 294 9.66 -4.53 15.94
C ASP A 294 9.35 -5.20 17.30
N HIS A 295 8.07 -5.52 17.53
CA HIS A 295 7.62 -6.23 18.73
C HIS A 295 8.13 -7.68 18.86
N SER A 296 8.86 -8.21 17.87
CA SER A 296 9.60 -9.48 17.95
C SER A 296 11.09 -9.28 18.23
N ILE A 297 11.54 -8.03 18.47
CA ILE A 297 12.94 -7.63 18.63
C ILE A 297 13.77 -7.92 17.36
N LYS A 298 13.14 -7.89 16.17
CA LYS A 298 13.85 -7.88 14.89
C LYS A 298 14.13 -6.45 14.46
N GLU A 299 15.29 -6.22 13.87
CA GLU A 299 15.62 -4.96 13.20
C GLU A 299 14.99 -4.93 11.81
N GLN A 300 14.33 -3.82 11.50
CA GLN A 300 13.50 -3.60 10.34
C GLN A 300 13.87 -2.26 9.72
N MET A 301 14.27 -2.28 8.46
CA MET A 301 14.63 -1.09 7.69
C MET A 301 13.41 -0.64 6.87
N ALA A 302 12.90 0.55 7.13
CA ALA A 302 11.77 1.13 6.40
C ALA A 302 12.28 2.02 5.26
N VAL A 303 11.65 1.91 4.08
CA VAL A 303 12.01 2.70 2.89
C VAL A 303 10.80 3.47 2.37
N VAL A 304 10.97 4.78 2.27
CA VAL A 304 10.03 5.74 1.67
C VAL A 304 10.71 6.41 0.48
N LEU A 305 10.00 6.54 -0.64
CA LEU A 305 10.44 7.34 -1.79
C LEU A 305 9.88 8.75 -1.69
N ARG A 306 10.68 9.75 -2.07
CA ARG A 306 10.24 11.14 -2.25
C ARG A 306 10.50 11.57 -3.69
N TYR A 307 9.45 11.98 -4.39
CA TYR A 307 9.48 12.40 -5.79
C TYR A 307 8.56 13.60 -6.03
N VAL A 308 8.58 14.17 -7.25
CA VAL A 308 7.65 15.23 -7.67
C VAL A 308 6.69 14.66 -8.70
N ASP A 309 5.38 14.80 -8.46
CA ASP A 309 4.34 14.30 -9.36
C ASP A 309 4.16 15.13 -10.65
N ASN A 310 3.29 14.67 -11.53
CA ASN A 310 2.92 15.37 -12.77
C ASN A 310 2.17 16.70 -12.56
N LYS A 311 1.83 17.08 -11.32
CA LYS A 311 1.21 18.35 -10.90
C LYS A 311 2.22 19.28 -10.21
N GLY A 312 3.50 18.89 -10.12
CA GLY A 312 4.53 19.68 -9.45
C GLY A 312 4.47 19.63 -7.93
N GLN A 313 3.82 18.60 -7.35
CA GLN A 313 3.73 18.40 -5.90
C GLN A 313 4.79 17.43 -5.43
N VAL A 314 5.43 17.72 -4.30
CA VAL A 314 6.28 16.75 -3.59
C VAL A 314 5.39 15.68 -2.98
N ILE A 315 5.65 14.43 -3.32
CA ILE A 315 4.95 13.26 -2.83
C ILE A 315 5.96 12.36 -2.11
N GLU A 316 5.58 11.86 -0.94
CA GLU A 316 6.34 10.84 -0.20
C GLU A 316 5.49 9.57 -0.09
N ARG A 317 6.00 8.43 -0.55
CA ARG A 317 5.30 7.13 -0.55
C ARG A 317 6.13 6.05 0.12
N PHE A 318 5.51 5.34 1.06
CA PHE A 318 6.08 4.14 1.65
C PHE A 318 6.07 3.00 0.63
N VAL A 319 7.20 2.32 0.49
CA VAL A 319 7.42 1.27 -0.53
C VAL A 319 7.61 -0.11 0.09
N GLY A 320 8.07 -0.16 1.35
CA GLY A 320 8.15 -1.41 2.09
C GLY A 320 9.09 -1.34 3.27
N ILE A 321 9.07 -2.42 4.03
CA ILE A 321 9.97 -2.67 5.16
C ILE A 321 10.71 -3.98 4.91
N GLN A 322 12.02 -3.98 5.09
CA GLN A 322 12.87 -5.15 4.90
C GLN A 322 13.50 -5.55 6.23
N HIS A 323 13.39 -6.82 6.60
CA HIS A 323 14.06 -7.34 7.79
C HIS A 323 15.56 -7.47 7.51
N VAL A 324 16.37 -6.76 8.29
CA VAL A 324 17.83 -6.79 8.22
C VAL A 324 18.39 -7.59 9.39
N LYS A 325 19.38 -8.45 9.12
CA LYS A 325 20.03 -9.31 10.13
C LYS A 325 21.22 -8.63 10.82
N SER A 326 21.70 -7.55 10.22
CA SER A 326 22.84 -6.74 10.62
C SER A 326 22.60 -5.33 10.09
N THR A 327 22.90 -4.33 10.90
CA THR A 327 22.80 -2.90 10.56
C THR A 327 24.11 -2.38 9.96
N ASP A 328 24.99 -3.26 9.48
CA ASP A 328 26.16 -2.86 8.71
C ASP A 328 25.75 -2.29 7.34
N ALA A 329 26.49 -1.28 6.87
CA ALA A 329 26.18 -0.55 5.64
C ALA A 329 26.02 -1.44 4.39
N ARG A 330 26.70 -2.59 4.32
CA ARG A 330 26.63 -3.50 3.17
C ARG A 330 25.31 -4.26 3.18
N SER A 331 24.90 -4.76 4.34
CA SER A 331 23.60 -5.41 4.55
C SER A 331 22.45 -4.47 4.20
N LEU A 332 22.55 -3.19 4.58
CA LEU A 332 21.57 -2.15 4.26
C LEU A 332 21.55 -1.81 2.76
N LYS A 333 22.72 -1.64 2.12
CA LYS A 333 22.81 -1.42 0.66
C LYS A 333 22.22 -2.58 -0.13
N LEU A 334 22.53 -3.83 0.25
CA LEU A 334 21.97 -5.03 -0.37
C LEU A 334 20.44 -5.10 -0.23
N ALA A 335 19.90 -4.71 0.93
CA ALA A 335 18.46 -4.66 1.15
C ALA A 335 17.76 -3.57 0.30
N ILE A 336 18.42 -2.42 0.08
CA ILE A 336 17.95 -1.38 -0.84
C ILE A 336 18.00 -1.88 -2.29
N ASP A 337 19.08 -2.56 -2.69
CA ASP A 337 19.25 -3.09 -4.05
C ASP A 337 18.24 -4.20 -4.38
N GLU A 338 17.93 -5.08 -3.41
CA GLU A 338 16.88 -6.09 -3.52
C GLU A 338 15.50 -5.42 -3.69
N LEU A 339 15.21 -4.40 -2.89
CA LEU A 339 13.95 -3.64 -2.97
C LEU A 339 13.83 -2.88 -4.29
N PHE A 340 14.91 -2.27 -4.78
CA PHE A 340 14.94 -1.58 -6.08
C PHE A 340 14.70 -2.58 -7.22
N SER A 341 15.42 -3.70 -7.22
CA SER A 341 15.30 -4.76 -8.22
C SER A 341 13.89 -5.36 -8.26
N ARG A 342 13.27 -5.59 -7.10
CA ARG A 342 11.91 -6.13 -6.98
C ARG A 342 10.85 -5.18 -7.56
N ASN A 343 11.09 -3.88 -7.49
CA ASN A 343 10.11 -2.83 -7.83
C ASN A 343 10.41 -2.14 -9.17
N GLY A 344 11.45 -2.56 -9.90
CA GLY A 344 11.85 -1.94 -11.17
C GLY A 344 12.51 -0.56 -11.04
N LEU A 345 12.97 -0.19 -9.84
CA LEU A 345 13.61 1.10 -9.59
C LEU A 345 15.08 1.07 -10.04
N SER A 346 15.51 2.10 -10.76
CA SER A 346 16.93 2.26 -11.12
C SER A 346 17.63 3.20 -10.15
N ILE A 347 18.76 2.75 -9.60
CA ILE A 347 19.66 3.61 -8.82
C ILE A 347 20.22 4.78 -9.64
N SER A 348 20.19 4.71 -10.98
CA SER A 348 20.57 5.82 -11.87
C SER A 348 19.62 7.02 -11.80
N ASN A 349 18.40 6.85 -11.29
CA ASN A 349 17.39 7.91 -11.13
C ASN A 349 17.36 8.47 -9.69
N LEU A 350 18.17 7.92 -8.78
CA LEU A 350 18.31 8.42 -7.42
C LEU A 350 19.03 9.78 -7.42
N ARG A 351 18.53 10.75 -6.65
CA ARG A 351 19.06 12.13 -6.56
C ARG A 351 19.23 12.66 -5.15
N GLY A 352 18.66 11.96 -4.17
CA GLY A 352 18.85 12.27 -2.77
C GLY A 352 18.81 11.02 -1.91
N GLN A 353 19.43 11.10 -0.74
CA GLN A 353 19.38 10.07 0.28
C GLN A 353 19.31 10.73 1.66
N GLY A 354 18.30 10.38 2.45
CA GLY A 354 18.02 10.97 3.76
C GLY A 354 17.83 9.89 4.81
N TYR A 355 18.68 9.93 5.82
CA TYR A 355 18.67 9.00 6.96
C TYR A 355 19.48 9.63 8.11
N ASP A 356 19.61 8.90 9.22
CA ASP A 356 20.28 9.40 10.42
C ASP A 356 21.81 9.54 10.26
N GLY A 357 22.44 10.02 11.33
CA GLY A 357 23.89 10.22 11.42
C GLY A 357 24.68 9.03 11.94
N ALA A 358 24.10 7.82 12.02
CA ALA A 358 24.79 6.67 12.55
C ALA A 358 26.04 6.35 11.72
N SER A 359 27.08 5.78 12.35
CA SER A 359 28.35 5.48 11.67
C SER A 359 28.18 4.57 10.45
N ASN A 360 27.21 3.65 10.50
CA ASN A 360 26.91 2.73 9.41
C ASN A 360 26.12 3.41 8.28
N MET A 361 25.48 4.54 8.55
CA MET A 361 24.71 5.32 7.59
C MET A 361 25.56 6.42 6.95
N GLN A 362 26.12 7.33 7.77
CA GLN A 362 26.86 8.52 7.29
C GLN A 362 28.37 8.27 7.07
N GLY A 363 28.93 7.13 7.52
CA GLY A 363 30.36 6.87 7.56
C GLY A 363 31.12 7.10 6.23
N GLU A 364 32.22 7.84 6.30
CA GLU A 364 32.94 8.41 5.15
C GLU A 364 33.42 7.39 4.10
N PHE A 365 33.93 6.23 4.55
CA PHE A 365 34.53 5.22 3.66
C PHE A 365 33.70 3.95 3.49
N ASN A 366 32.91 3.60 4.51
CA ASN A 366 32.17 2.32 4.59
C ASN A 366 30.72 2.50 5.06
N GLY A 367 30.21 3.73 5.21
CA GLY A 367 28.80 3.97 5.49
C GLY A 367 27.94 3.85 4.25
N LEU A 368 26.62 3.68 4.44
CA LEU A 368 25.64 3.57 3.35
C LEU A 368 25.74 4.73 2.37
N LYS A 369 25.98 5.95 2.88
CA LYS A 369 26.26 7.18 2.12
C LYS A 369 27.37 6.99 1.11
N ALA A 370 28.52 6.48 1.55
CA ALA A 370 29.69 6.27 0.71
C ALA A 370 29.45 5.18 -0.34
N LEU A 371 28.73 4.11 0.04
CA LEU A 371 28.39 3.01 -0.88
C LEU A 371 27.45 3.47 -2.00
N ILE A 372 26.42 4.27 -1.69
CA ILE A 372 25.49 4.81 -2.68
C ILE A 372 26.17 5.87 -3.56
N LEU A 373 26.92 6.81 -2.98
CA LEU A 373 27.64 7.85 -3.74
C LEU A 373 28.69 7.29 -4.71
N LYS A 374 29.30 6.14 -4.38
CA LYS A 374 30.24 5.45 -5.27
C LYS A 374 29.59 4.88 -6.54
N GLU A 375 28.29 4.59 -6.50
CA GLU A 375 27.53 4.06 -7.63
C GLU A 375 26.77 5.18 -8.36
N ASN A 376 26.26 6.15 -7.61
CA ASN A 376 25.61 7.34 -8.13
C ASN A 376 26.06 8.61 -7.39
N ASP A 377 26.97 9.32 -8.03
CA ASP A 377 27.54 10.61 -7.65
C ASP A 377 26.51 11.74 -7.51
N CYS A 378 25.36 11.63 -8.19
CA CYS A 378 24.27 12.60 -8.12
C CYS A 378 23.29 12.35 -6.95
N ALA A 379 23.49 11.29 -6.14
CA ALA A 379 22.60 10.93 -5.01
C ALA A 379 23.00 11.66 -3.72
N PHE A 380 22.73 12.98 -3.65
CA PHE A 380 23.17 13.83 -2.55
C PHE A 380 22.62 13.41 -1.19
N TYR A 381 23.50 13.28 -0.20
CA TYR A 381 23.10 13.03 1.18
C TYR A 381 22.67 14.32 1.87
N VAL A 382 21.50 14.27 2.50
CA VAL A 382 21.02 15.30 3.43
C VAL A 382 20.82 14.61 4.78
N HIS A 383 21.53 15.09 5.81
CA HIS A 383 21.29 14.61 7.17
C HIS A 383 19.90 15.10 7.60
N CYS A 384 19.05 14.24 8.17
CA CYS A 384 17.74 14.66 8.66
C CYS A 384 17.85 15.87 9.62
N PHE A 385 17.22 16.99 9.25
CA PHE A 385 17.29 18.22 10.05
C PHE A 385 16.64 18.07 11.43
N ALA A 386 15.58 17.26 11.54
CA ALA A 386 14.96 16.95 12.83
C ALA A 386 15.93 16.17 13.74
N HIS A 387 16.71 15.23 13.18
CA HIS A 387 17.75 14.50 13.91
C HIS A 387 18.95 15.39 14.27
N GLN A 388 19.37 16.31 13.38
CA GLN A 388 20.42 17.30 13.69
C GLN A 388 20.04 18.21 14.87
N LEU A 389 18.82 18.76 14.87
CA LEU A 389 18.28 19.53 15.99
C LEU A 389 18.22 18.71 17.28
N GLN A 390 17.78 17.46 17.16
CA GLN A 390 17.69 16.51 18.26
C GLN A 390 19.07 16.23 18.90
N LEU A 391 20.12 16.07 18.10
CA LEU A 391 21.49 15.91 18.59
C LEU A 391 22.04 17.18 19.24
N ALA A 392 21.70 18.38 18.74
CA ALA A 392 22.09 19.65 19.35
C ALA A 392 21.55 19.79 20.79
N LEU A 393 20.27 19.49 20.98
CA LEU A 393 19.61 19.53 22.30
C LEU A 393 20.21 18.51 23.28
N VAL A 394 20.52 17.30 22.81
CA VAL A 394 21.17 16.25 23.63
C VAL A 394 22.58 16.67 24.05
N ALA A 395 23.34 17.31 23.16
CA ALA A 395 24.69 17.77 23.44
C ALA A 395 24.71 18.85 24.53
N LEU A 396 23.88 19.90 24.40
CA LEU A 396 23.67 20.90 25.45
C LEU A 396 23.41 20.26 26.81
N ALA A 397 22.39 19.40 26.85
CA ALA A 397 21.87 18.89 28.11
C ALA A 397 22.76 17.85 28.81
N LYS A 398 23.66 17.19 28.07
CA LYS A 398 24.68 16.29 28.66
C LYS A 398 25.96 17.03 29.05
N ASN A 399 26.33 18.09 28.33
CA ASN A 399 27.62 18.76 28.50
C ASN A 399 27.60 19.91 29.53
N HIS A 400 26.43 20.44 29.89
CA HIS A 400 26.29 21.48 30.92
C HIS A 400 25.82 20.87 32.25
N VAL A 401 26.68 20.88 33.28
CA VAL A 401 26.49 20.11 34.53
C VAL A 401 25.14 20.40 35.20
N LEU A 402 24.78 21.67 35.42
CA LEU A 402 23.51 22.02 36.06
C LEU A 402 22.28 21.60 35.23
N VAL A 403 22.38 21.59 33.90
CA VAL A 403 21.27 21.17 33.02
C VAL A 403 21.17 19.64 32.99
N ALA A 404 22.30 18.92 33.01
CA ALA A 404 22.33 17.47 33.16
C ALA A 404 21.72 17.03 34.50
N SER A 405 22.10 17.68 35.60
CA SER A 405 21.49 17.49 36.92
C SER A 405 19.99 17.80 36.90
N PHE A 406 19.58 18.91 36.29
CA PHE A 406 18.17 19.27 36.16
C PHE A 406 17.35 18.20 35.42
N PHE A 407 17.79 17.70 34.26
CA PHE A 407 17.06 16.65 33.54
C PHE A 407 17.09 15.29 34.25
N PHE A 408 18.14 14.99 35.02
CA PHE A 408 18.14 13.84 35.92
C PHE A 408 17.03 13.97 36.98
N LEU A 409 16.89 15.14 37.62
CA LEU A 409 15.83 15.40 38.60
C LEU A 409 14.43 15.33 37.98
N VAL A 410 14.20 15.97 36.83
CA VAL A 410 12.95 15.86 36.06
C VAL A 410 12.59 14.40 35.79
N THR A 411 13.57 13.58 35.43
CA THR A 411 13.38 12.14 35.22
C THR A 411 13.01 11.40 36.50
N ARG A 412 13.61 11.75 37.66
CA ARG A 412 13.19 11.19 38.97
C ARG A 412 11.77 11.60 39.34
N VAL A 413 11.38 12.87 39.19
CA VAL A 413 10.00 13.36 39.45
C VAL A 413 8.98 12.55 38.67
N VAL A 414 9.16 12.47 37.34
CA VAL A 414 8.26 11.73 36.45
C VAL A 414 8.20 10.24 36.81
N ASN A 415 9.33 9.62 37.17
CA ASN A 415 9.35 8.22 37.57
C ASN A 415 8.67 7.99 38.93
N ILE A 416 8.90 8.83 39.95
CA ILE A 416 8.35 8.64 41.31
C ILE A 416 6.84 8.88 41.34
N VAL A 417 6.38 9.99 40.77
CA VAL A 417 4.96 10.37 40.71
C VAL A 417 4.23 9.47 39.70
N GLY A 418 4.86 9.14 38.58
CA GLY A 418 4.29 8.29 37.53
C GLY A 418 4.37 6.78 37.79
N ALA A 419 5.02 6.33 38.89
CA ALA A 419 5.34 4.91 39.15
C ALA A 419 4.13 3.97 39.25
N SER A 420 2.99 4.44 39.77
CA SER A 420 1.82 3.61 40.05
C SER A 420 0.52 4.35 39.77
N CYS A 421 -0.56 3.61 39.50
CA CYS A 421 -1.89 4.19 39.31
C CYS A 421 -2.29 5.05 40.52
N LYS A 422 -2.16 4.53 41.75
CA LYS A 422 -2.47 5.26 42.99
C LYS A 422 -1.82 6.66 43.05
N ARG A 423 -0.56 6.82 42.63
CA ARG A 423 0.13 8.14 42.63
C ARG A 423 -0.34 9.05 41.51
N ARG A 424 -0.71 8.51 40.35
CA ARG A 424 -1.31 9.27 39.25
C ARG A 424 -2.72 9.74 39.60
N ASP A 425 -3.49 8.92 40.31
CA ASP A 425 -4.83 9.25 40.78
C ASP A 425 -4.78 10.30 41.89
N LEU A 426 -3.84 10.19 42.84
CA LEU A 426 -3.56 11.24 43.83
C LEU A 426 -3.13 12.57 43.18
N LEU A 427 -2.30 12.52 42.13
CA LEU A 427 -1.92 13.72 41.37
C LEU A 427 -3.12 14.37 40.67
N ARG A 428 -4.05 13.58 40.11
CA ARG A 428 -5.29 14.08 39.51
C ARG A 428 -6.20 14.73 40.55
N GLU A 429 -6.36 14.09 41.71
CA GLU A 429 -7.15 14.60 42.83
C GLU A 429 -6.61 15.95 43.32
N GLN A 430 -5.30 16.07 43.52
CA GLN A 430 -4.68 17.34 43.89
C GLN A 430 -4.80 18.40 42.81
N GLN A 431 -4.65 18.04 41.52
CA GLN A 431 -4.88 18.98 40.42
C GLN A 431 -6.35 19.44 40.38
N GLN A 432 -7.30 18.53 40.58
CA GLN A 432 -8.72 18.85 40.59
C GLN A 432 -9.05 19.80 41.75
N ASN A 433 -8.52 19.57 42.94
CA ASN A 433 -8.69 20.45 44.09
C ASN A 433 -8.12 21.85 43.81
N GLU A 434 -6.90 21.96 43.28
CA GLU A 434 -6.28 23.24 42.92
C GLU A 434 -7.04 24.00 41.82
N VAL A 435 -7.60 23.28 40.83
CA VAL A 435 -8.48 23.87 39.81
C VAL A 435 -9.81 24.34 40.40
N MET A 436 -10.41 23.59 41.34
CA MET A 436 -11.65 23.97 42.00
C MET A 436 -11.46 25.19 42.92
N GLU A 437 -10.35 25.27 43.66
CA GLU A 437 -9.97 26.45 44.44
C GLU A 437 -9.76 27.68 43.55
N ALA A 438 -9.01 27.54 42.45
CA ALA A 438 -8.78 28.64 41.52
C ALA A 438 -10.05 29.08 40.75
N LEU A 439 -10.98 28.17 40.48
CA LEU A 439 -12.31 28.50 39.95
C LEU A 439 -13.19 29.21 41.00
N HIS A 440 -13.02 28.91 42.29
CA HIS A 440 -13.77 29.56 43.38
C HIS A 440 -13.27 30.98 43.66
N ASN A 441 -11.98 31.23 43.44
CA ASN A 441 -11.32 32.53 43.61
C ASN A 441 -11.40 33.44 42.36
N ASP A 442 -12.13 33.03 41.31
CA ASP A 442 -12.17 33.68 39.99
C ASP A 442 -10.80 33.80 39.26
N ASP A 443 -9.78 33.06 39.69
CA ASP A 443 -8.45 32.98 39.05
C ASP A 443 -8.48 32.22 37.71
N LEU A 444 -9.51 31.40 37.47
CA LEU A 444 -9.70 30.61 36.25
C LEU A 444 -11.12 30.77 35.69
N LEU A 445 -11.23 30.82 34.36
CA LEU A 445 -12.51 30.79 33.65
C LEU A 445 -13.03 29.34 33.51
N SER A 446 -14.33 29.16 33.71
CA SER A 446 -15.02 27.90 33.40
C SER A 446 -15.42 27.85 31.91
N GLY A 447 -15.32 26.66 31.30
CA GLY A 447 -15.68 26.50 29.90
C GLY A 447 -15.43 25.08 29.36
N ARG A 448 -16.17 24.69 28.31
CA ARG A 448 -16.08 23.34 27.74
C ARG A 448 -14.73 23.14 27.05
N GLY A 449 -13.85 22.35 27.65
CA GLY A 449 -12.49 22.09 27.17
C GLY A 449 -11.40 22.90 27.86
N LEU A 450 -11.76 23.81 28.78
CA LEU A 450 -10.81 24.46 29.68
C LEU A 450 -10.54 23.55 30.90
N ASN A 451 -9.37 23.72 31.52
CA ASN A 451 -8.97 23.08 32.78
C ASN A 451 -9.12 21.54 32.81
N GLN A 452 -8.88 20.88 31.66
CA GLN A 452 -8.93 19.42 31.55
C GLN A 452 -7.89 18.74 32.44
N GLU A 453 -8.18 17.52 32.90
CA GLU A 453 -7.19 16.67 33.58
C GLU A 453 -5.91 16.55 32.75
N THR A 454 -4.77 16.86 33.36
CA THR A 454 -3.46 16.66 32.75
C THR A 454 -2.69 15.55 33.45
N THR A 455 -1.67 15.03 32.77
CA THR A 455 -0.77 14.03 33.34
C THR A 455 0.67 14.44 33.08
N LEU A 456 1.58 14.05 33.97
CA LEU A 456 3.01 14.12 33.72
C LEU A 456 3.35 13.24 32.52
N LYS A 457 3.49 13.87 31.35
CA LYS A 457 3.96 13.21 30.13
C LYS A 457 5.37 12.72 30.39
N ARG A 458 5.61 11.43 30.15
CA ARG A 458 6.97 10.88 30.23
C ARG A 458 7.76 11.34 29.00
N PRO A 459 8.92 12.00 29.17
CA PRO A 459 9.77 12.33 28.04
C PRO A 459 10.32 11.04 27.40
N GLY A 460 10.51 11.07 26.09
CA GLY A 460 11.13 9.98 25.33
C GLY A 460 12.60 10.28 25.07
N ASP A 461 13.48 9.35 25.47
CA ASP A 461 14.95 9.52 25.50
C ASP A 461 15.56 10.02 24.16
N THR A 462 14.94 9.65 23.03
CA THR A 462 15.38 9.98 21.66
C THR A 462 14.65 11.16 21.02
N ARG A 463 13.56 11.68 21.63
CA ARG A 463 12.72 12.76 21.08
C ARG A 463 12.59 13.89 22.09
N TRP A 464 13.59 14.76 22.16
CA TRP A 464 13.71 15.85 23.15
C TRP A 464 12.65 16.93 23.02
N GLY A 465 11.96 17.06 21.88
CA GLY A 465 10.72 17.85 21.80
C GLY A 465 9.66 17.42 22.84
N SER A 466 9.65 16.16 23.27
CA SER A 466 8.77 15.68 24.35
C SER A 466 9.14 16.21 25.75
N HIS A 467 10.40 16.60 25.96
CA HIS A 467 10.84 17.21 27.22
C HIS A 467 10.15 18.57 27.41
N TYR A 468 9.94 19.35 26.35
CA TYR A 468 9.22 20.63 26.43
C TYR A 468 7.83 20.45 27.04
N GLY A 469 7.06 19.47 26.54
CA GLY A 469 5.75 19.13 27.09
C GLY A 469 5.81 18.65 28.55
N THR A 470 6.87 17.93 28.92
CA THR A 470 7.12 17.51 30.32
C THR A 470 7.37 18.71 31.23
N LEU A 471 8.21 19.67 30.80
CA LEU A 471 8.51 20.87 31.58
C LEU A 471 7.27 21.76 31.75
N LEU A 472 6.46 21.91 30.71
CA LEU A 472 5.18 22.61 30.80
C LEU A 472 4.24 21.95 31.82
N SER A 473 4.10 20.61 31.80
CA SER A 473 3.31 19.88 32.80
C SER A 473 3.86 20.03 34.22
N ILE A 474 5.18 20.04 34.42
CA ILE A 474 5.78 20.26 35.74
C ILE A 474 5.47 21.67 36.26
N ILE A 475 5.53 22.69 35.40
CA ILE A 475 5.20 24.08 35.78
C ILE A 475 3.70 24.22 36.10
N SER A 476 2.82 23.64 35.29
CA SER A 476 1.37 23.77 35.51
C SER A 476 0.85 22.96 36.71
N MET A 477 1.55 21.89 37.09
CA MET A 477 1.17 20.98 38.18
C MET A 477 2.10 21.08 39.40
N PHE A 478 2.91 22.14 39.52
CA PHE A 478 4.02 22.17 40.49
C PHE A 478 3.57 21.94 41.94
N SER A 479 2.55 22.68 42.41
CA SER A 479 1.99 22.50 43.76
C SER A 479 1.43 21.09 43.97
N SER A 480 0.60 20.59 43.05
CA SER A 480 0.11 19.21 43.05
C SER A 480 1.23 18.16 43.12
N ILE A 481 2.35 18.35 42.40
CA ILE A 481 3.50 17.44 42.42
C ILE A 481 4.20 17.47 43.79
N ILE A 482 4.42 18.67 44.34
CA ILE A 482 5.03 18.86 45.67
C ILE A 482 4.20 18.13 46.73
N LYS A 483 2.87 18.36 46.78
CA LYS A 483 1.94 17.68 47.70
C LYS A 483 1.99 16.15 47.57
N VAL A 484 2.05 15.63 46.34
CA VAL A 484 2.17 14.17 46.12
C VAL A 484 3.50 13.61 46.62
N ILE A 485 4.60 14.36 46.48
CA ILE A 485 5.91 13.97 47.00
C ILE A 485 5.92 14.00 48.54
N GLU A 486 5.34 15.04 49.15
CA GLU A 486 5.15 15.17 50.61
C GLU A 486 4.36 13.98 51.18
N MET A 487 3.20 13.65 50.60
CA MET A 487 2.42 12.47 51.00
C MET A 487 3.21 11.15 50.84
N ILE A 488 4.12 11.03 49.87
CA ILE A 488 4.98 9.83 49.74
C ILE A 488 6.06 9.80 50.85
N ILE A 489 6.54 10.94 51.33
CA ILE A 489 7.48 11.03 52.47
C ILE A 489 6.77 10.64 53.77
N GLU A 490 5.51 11.04 53.95
CA GLU A 490 4.70 10.78 55.16
C GLU A 490 4.13 9.35 55.21
N ASP A 491 3.55 8.85 54.12
CA ASP A 491 2.83 7.57 54.05
C ASP A 491 3.62 6.43 53.37
N GLY A 492 4.80 6.71 52.80
CA GLY A 492 5.56 5.72 52.02
C GLY A 492 5.91 4.46 52.81
N ALA A 493 5.64 3.28 52.26
CA ALA A 493 5.92 1.99 52.93
C ALA A 493 7.44 1.63 52.98
N TYR A 494 8.28 2.31 52.20
CA TYR A 494 9.70 1.97 52.02
C TYR A 494 10.61 3.14 52.45
N PRO A 495 11.50 2.96 53.44
CA PRO A 495 12.38 4.03 53.95
C PRO A 495 13.26 4.69 52.88
N ASP A 496 13.88 3.89 52.00
CA ASP A 496 14.75 4.40 50.94
C ASP A 496 14.00 5.35 49.99
N GLN A 497 12.73 5.04 49.71
CA GLN A 497 11.88 5.89 48.88
C GLN A 497 11.48 7.18 49.58
N ARG A 498 11.26 7.18 50.91
CA ARG A 498 11.04 8.41 51.69
C ARG A 498 12.28 9.30 51.66
N GLY A 499 13.46 8.72 51.88
CA GLY A 499 14.74 9.44 51.84
C GLY A 499 15.01 10.08 50.48
N GLU A 500 14.76 9.34 49.39
CA GLU A 500 14.83 9.89 48.04
C GLU A 500 13.81 11.02 47.79
N CYS A 501 12.55 10.83 48.17
CA CYS A 501 11.51 11.84 47.96
C CYS A 501 11.82 13.13 48.72
N ASN A 502 12.37 13.03 49.94
CA ASN A 502 12.80 14.18 50.73
C ASN A 502 13.96 14.95 50.09
N LEU A 503 14.95 14.25 49.52
CA LEU A 503 16.03 14.89 48.75
C LEU A 503 15.49 15.59 47.49
N LEU A 504 14.59 14.92 46.76
CA LEU A 504 14.00 15.45 45.54
C LEU A 504 13.12 16.67 45.81
N LEU A 505 12.34 16.67 46.90
CA LEU A 505 11.54 17.80 47.36
C LEU A 505 12.40 19.04 47.60
N ALA A 506 13.47 18.90 48.41
CA ALA A 506 14.41 19.97 48.69
C ALA A 506 15.12 20.50 47.43
N GLN A 507 15.37 19.63 46.44
CA GLN A 507 15.95 20.03 45.16
C GLN A 507 14.93 20.74 44.26
N MET A 508 13.67 20.29 44.19
CA MET A 508 12.61 20.96 43.44
C MET A 508 12.29 22.35 43.99
N GLN A 509 12.37 22.53 45.31
CA GLN A 509 12.18 23.79 46.02
C GLN A 509 13.46 24.65 46.06
N SER A 510 14.48 24.35 45.25
CA SER A 510 15.68 25.17 45.11
C SER A 510 15.55 26.19 43.98
N PHE A 511 16.20 27.34 44.12
CA PHE A 511 16.26 28.35 43.05
C PHE A 511 16.94 27.79 41.78
N ASP A 512 18.01 27.00 41.91
CA ASP A 512 18.70 26.33 40.80
C ASP A 512 17.75 25.52 39.91
N PHE A 513 16.84 24.75 40.52
CA PHE A 513 15.88 23.93 39.81
C PHE A 513 14.84 24.80 39.06
N ILE A 514 14.30 25.84 39.68
CA ILE A 514 13.35 26.75 39.04
C ILE A 514 14.02 27.55 37.91
N PHE A 515 15.22 28.05 38.14
CA PHE A 515 16.00 28.77 37.13
C PHE A 515 16.25 27.88 35.90
N CYS A 516 16.72 26.64 36.09
CA CYS A 516 16.92 25.68 35.01
C CYS A 516 15.59 25.28 34.34
N LEU A 517 14.49 25.14 35.10
CA LEU A 517 13.16 24.81 34.59
C LEU A 517 12.64 25.88 33.61
N PHE A 518 12.77 27.15 33.95
CA PHE A 518 12.37 28.25 33.07
C PHE A 518 13.33 28.46 31.91
N LEU A 519 14.65 28.34 32.13
CA LEU A 519 15.66 28.48 31.07
C LEU A 519 15.49 27.39 30.01
N MET A 520 15.42 26.12 30.44
CA MET A 520 15.20 25.02 29.51
C MET A 520 13.80 25.03 28.90
N ARG A 521 12.78 25.57 29.58
CA ARG A 521 11.47 25.84 28.94
C ARG A 521 11.60 26.84 27.80
N GLN A 522 12.34 27.93 27.94
CA GLN A 522 12.50 28.92 26.86
C GLN A 522 13.29 28.31 25.69
N VAL A 523 14.46 27.71 25.95
CA VAL A 523 15.30 27.08 24.91
C VAL A 523 14.57 25.95 24.19
N LEU A 524 13.89 25.05 24.92
CA LEU A 524 13.07 23.98 24.33
C LEU A 524 11.81 24.52 23.65
N GLY A 525 11.26 25.65 24.08
CA GLY A 525 10.14 26.29 23.40
C GLY A 525 10.52 26.80 22.00
N VAL A 526 11.64 27.54 21.89
CA VAL A 526 12.16 28.03 20.61
C VAL A 526 12.46 26.87 19.64
N THR A 527 13.09 25.80 20.15
CA THR A 527 13.46 24.64 19.34
C THR A 527 12.30 23.68 19.06
N ASN A 528 11.26 23.65 19.89
CA ASN A 528 10.05 22.85 19.65
C ASN A 528 9.31 23.31 18.39
N ASP A 529 9.17 24.62 18.18
CA ASP A 529 8.47 25.17 17.01
C ASP A 529 9.19 24.76 15.70
N LEU A 530 10.53 24.84 15.71
CA LEU A 530 11.39 24.32 14.64
C LEU A 530 11.22 22.81 14.48
N SER A 531 11.24 22.03 15.57
CA SER A 531 11.09 20.56 15.53
C SER A 531 9.76 20.14 14.92
N GLN A 532 8.65 20.79 15.29
CA GLN A 532 7.32 20.53 14.73
C GLN A 532 7.22 20.91 13.25
N ALA A 533 7.88 21.99 12.82
CA ALA A 533 7.92 22.37 11.42
C ALA A 533 8.74 21.36 10.58
N LEU A 534 9.92 20.96 11.05
CA LEU A 534 10.78 19.94 10.43
C LEU A 534 10.17 18.53 10.41
N GLN A 535 9.10 18.29 11.17
CA GLN A 535 8.34 17.02 11.16
C GLN A 535 7.20 16.98 10.13
N LYS A 536 6.99 18.03 9.34
CA LYS A 536 6.04 17.99 8.22
C LYS A 536 6.70 17.43 6.96
N ASN A 537 5.92 16.71 6.15
CA ASN A 537 6.37 16.15 4.87
C ASN A 537 6.41 17.17 3.73
N ASP A 538 5.66 18.28 3.86
CA ASP A 538 5.61 19.37 2.89
C ASP A 538 6.83 20.32 2.92
N GLN A 539 7.78 20.08 3.82
CA GLN A 539 8.96 20.94 3.95
C GLN A 539 9.88 20.81 2.75
N ASP A 540 10.11 21.93 2.08
CA ASP A 540 11.26 22.13 1.21
C ASP A 540 12.46 22.67 2.00
N ILE A 541 13.63 22.59 1.38
CA ILE A 541 14.90 22.88 2.06
C ILE A 541 15.09 24.37 2.34
N VAL A 542 14.48 25.26 1.54
CA VAL A 542 14.57 26.72 1.73
C VAL A 542 13.74 27.13 2.95
N ASN A 543 12.50 26.65 3.05
CA ASN A 543 11.65 26.95 4.20
C ASN A 543 12.22 26.37 5.51
N ALA A 544 12.71 25.12 5.47
CA ALA A 544 13.40 24.52 6.61
C ALA A 544 14.63 25.35 7.04
N MET A 545 15.34 25.94 6.08
CA MET A 545 16.48 26.80 6.36
C MET A 545 16.12 28.13 7.02
N ASP A 546 15.08 28.81 6.54
CA ASP A 546 14.64 30.07 7.17
C ASP A 546 14.13 29.84 8.60
N LEU A 547 13.51 28.69 8.88
CA LEU A 547 13.12 28.29 10.23
C LEU A 547 14.33 28.06 11.16
N VAL A 548 15.39 27.39 10.67
CA VAL A 548 16.66 27.24 11.42
C VAL A 548 17.28 28.62 11.71
N LYS A 549 17.27 29.52 10.72
CA LYS A 549 17.78 30.89 10.87
C LYS A 549 16.98 31.70 11.90
N ALA A 550 15.65 31.66 11.84
CA ALA A 550 14.77 32.33 12.80
C ALA A 550 14.95 31.79 14.23
N CYS A 551 15.12 30.47 14.38
CA CYS A 551 15.45 29.82 15.65
C CYS A 551 16.78 30.34 16.23
N LYS A 552 17.85 30.36 15.42
CA LYS A 552 19.15 30.93 15.80
C LYS A 552 19.05 32.41 16.19
N GLN A 553 18.33 33.22 15.40
CA GLN A 553 18.12 34.64 15.69
C GLN A 553 17.36 34.88 17.00
N LYS A 554 16.36 34.05 17.32
CA LYS A 554 15.61 34.16 18.58
C LYS A 554 16.48 33.79 19.79
N LEU A 555 17.31 32.74 19.69
CA LEU A 555 18.30 32.41 20.71
C LEU A 555 19.37 33.51 20.88
N GLN A 556 19.83 34.10 19.77
CA GLN A 556 20.76 35.24 19.81
C GLN A 556 20.13 36.45 20.51
N LYS A 557 18.86 36.78 20.21
CA LYS A 557 18.14 37.88 20.90
C LYS A 557 18.04 37.62 22.41
N MET A 558 17.67 36.41 22.83
CA MET A 558 17.64 36.03 24.25
C MET A 558 18.98 36.22 24.97
N ARG A 559 20.10 36.14 24.24
CA ARG A 559 21.46 36.34 24.76
C ARG A 559 21.87 37.82 24.84
N GLU A 560 21.52 38.60 23.82
CA GLU A 560 22.02 39.97 23.62
C GLU A 560 21.11 41.06 24.18
N ASP A 561 19.80 40.82 24.25
CA ASP A 561 18.80 41.79 24.69
C ASP A 561 18.65 41.74 26.22
N GLU A 562 19.03 42.81 26.91
CA GLU A 562 18.92 42.89 28.37
C GLU A 562 17.46 42.81 28.84
N CYS A 563 16.51 43.32 28.05
CA CYS A 563 15.10 43.23 28.39
C CYS A 563 14.61 41.77 28.39
N GLU A 564 15.12 40.88 27.52
CA GLU A 564 14.77 39.45 27.53
C GLU A 564 15.32 38.74 28.78
N TRP A 565 16.47 39.18 29.31
CA TRP A 565 17.01 38.67 30.58
C TRP A 565 16.15 39.09 31.77
N ASP A 566 15.77 40.36 31.85
CA ASP A 566 14.92 40.87 32.94
C ASP A 566 13.53 40.22 32.88
N ASP A 567 12.92 40.15 31.69
CA ASP A 567 11.65 39.45 31.46
C ASP A 567 11.71 37.97 31.85
N PHE A 568 12.85 37.31 31.67
CA PHE A 568 13.07 35.92 32.08
C PHE A 568 13.19 35.81 33.61
N LEU A 569 13.97 36.69 34.23
CA LEU A 569 14.22 36.68 35.67
C LEU A 569 12.96 37.01 36.47
N ASP A 570 12.13 37.95 36.02
CA ASP A 570 10.83 38.27 36.62
C ASP A 570 9.87 37.06 36.61
N LYS A 571 9.89 36.26 35.54
CA LYS A 571 9.09 35.02 35.45
C LYS A 571 9.57 33.97 36.46
N VAL A 572 10.89 33.88 36.70
CA VAL A 572 11.49 33.03 37.75
C VAL A 572 11.13 33.53 39.15
N TYR A 573 11.29 34.82 39.42
CA TYR A 573 10.98 35.43 40.72
C TYR A 573 9.50 35.35 41.07
N SER A 574 8.61 35.63 40.12
CA SER A 574 7.16 35.49 40.28
C SER A 574 6.78 34.05 40.65
N PHE A 575 7.37 33.06 39.98
CA PHE A 575 7.15 31.65 40.29
C PHE A 575 7.71 31.27 41.68
N CYS A 576 8.93 31.68 42.00
CA CYS A 576 9.51 31.44 43.33
C CYS A 576 8.67 32.07 44.45
N GLY A 577 8.21 33.31 44.27
CA GLY A 577 7.33 34.00 45.22
C GLY A 577 6.00 33.28 45.42
N LYS A 578 5.35 32.85 44.32
CA LYS A 578 4.09 32.08 44.36
C LYS A 578 4.22 30.77 45.14
N HIS A 579 5.37 30.11 45.06
CA HIS A 579 5.60 28.80 45.68
C HIS A 579 6.48 28.85 46.95
N GLY A 580 6.73 30.02 47.53
CA GLY A 580 7.50 30.18 48.77
C GLY A 580 8.99 29.81 48.67
N ILE A 581 9.55 29.75 47.46
CA ILE A 581 10.93 29.34 47.21
C ILE A 581 11.89 30.49 47.49
N LYS A 582 12.93 30.23 48.29
CA LYS A 582 13.92 31.24 48.67
C LYS A 582 14.74 31.69 47.47
N ILE A 583 14.60 32.97 47.12
CA ILE A 583 15.41 33.65 46.10
C ILE A 583 16.76 34.05 46.73
N PRO A 584 17.92 33.76 46.09
CA PRO A 584 19.23 34.23 46.55
C PRO A 584 19.40 35.73 46.25
N ASN A 585 20.10 36.46 47.12
CA ASN A 585 20.49 37.84 46.81
C ASN A 585 21.52 37.83 45.67
N MET A 586 21.25 38.57 44.60
CA MET A 586 22.08 38.54 43.38
C MET A 586 23.47 39.17 43.57
N ASP A 587 23.64 40.05 44.55
CA ASP A 587 24.92 40.68 44.89
C ASP A 587 25.80 39.85 45.84
N ASP A 588 25.24 38.84 46.50
CA ASP A 588 25.99 37.98 47.42
C ASP A 588 27.01 37.12 46.65
N VAL A 589 28.12 36.77 47.32
CA VAL A 589 29.13 35.83 46.79
C VAL A 589 28.51 34.45 46.63
N PHE A 590 28.58 33.89 45.42
CA PHE A 590 28.11 32.55 45.13
C PHE A 590 28.99 31.49 45.82
N VAL A 591 28.36 30.52 46.49
CA VAL A 591 29.04 29.42 47.18
C VAL A 591 28.48 28.09 46.69
N ALA A 592 29.20 27.46 45.77
CA ALA A 592 28.83 26.13 45.26
C ALA A 592 28.71 25.10 46.39
N GLN A 593 27.67 24.25 46.32
CA GLN A 593 27.44 23.18 47.30
C GLN A 593 28.70 22.33 47.53
N GLY A 594 29.05 22.12 48.79
CA GLY A 594 30.22 21.34 49.21
C GLY A 594 31.57 22.07 49.19
N LYS A 595 31.67 23.29 48.64
CA LYS A 595 32.86 24.14 48.80
C LYS A 595 32.72 25.01 50.05
N SER A 596 33.81 25.20 50.81
CA SER A 596 33.82 26.17 51.91
C SER A 596 33.95 27.60 51.37
N GLN A 597 33.33 28.58 52.03
CA GLN A 597 33.46 30.02 51.69
C GLN A 597 34.93 30.47 51.57
N ARG A 598 35.86 29.84 52.29
CA ARG A 598 37.30 30.13 52.22
C ARG A 598 37.98 29.68 50.91
N ARG A 599 37.28 28.93 50.06
CA ARG A 599 37.75 28.42 48.75
C ARG A 599 36.77 28.72 47.61
N ALA A 600 35.76 29.57 47.83
CA ALA A 600 34.86 30.02 46.79
C ALA A 600 35.57 31.06 45.91
N GLU A 601 35.32 31.02 44.60
CA GLU A 601 35.71 32.09 43.69
C GLU A 601 34.88 33.34 43.99
N LYS A 602 35.45 34.54 43.84
CA LYS A 602 34.80 35.81 44.18
C LYS A 602 33.82 36.26 43.07
N ILE A 603 32.91 35.38 42.69
CA ILE A 603 31.82 35.67 41.75
C ILE A 603 30.52 35.89 42.51
N THR A 604 29.66 36.77 42.00
CA THR A 604 28.33 37.02 42.59
C THR A 604 27.32 35.99 42.09
N ASN A 605 26.20 35.85 42.80
CA ASN A 605 25.07 35.06 42.33
C ASN A 605 24.58 35.54 40.94
N LEU A 606 24.55 36.86 40.69
CA LEU A 606 24.24 37.42 39.37
C LEU A 606 25.20 36.90 38.28
N HIS A 607 26.51 36.88 38.56
CA HIS A 607 27.51 36.37 37.62
C HIS A 607 27.31 34.89 37.34
N HIS A 608 27.07 34.08 38.38
CA HIS A 608 26.78 32.66 38.24
C HIS A 608 25.55 32.43 37.33
N TYR A 609 24.38 32.97 37.69
CA TYR A 609 23.16 32.71 36.93
C TYR A 609 23.15 33.34 35.53
N ARG A 610 23.62 34.58 35.36
CA ARG A 610 23.60 35.29 34.07
C ARG A 610 24.72 34.82 33.13
N VAL A 611 25.94 34.65 33.62
CA VAL A 611 27.11 34.32 32.77
C VAL A 611 27.38 32.82 32.73
N GLU A 612 27.60 32.19 33.89
CA GLU A 612 28.01 30.78 33.94
C GLU A 612 26.88 29.82 33.54
N VAL A 613 25.61 30.18 33.79
CA VAL A 613 24.45 29.37 33.41
C VAL A 613 23.77 29.90 32.15
N PHE A 614 23.13 31.07 32.19
CA PHE A 614 22.26 31.55 31.12
C PHE A 614 23.01 31.77 29.78
N TYR A 615 24.06 32.59 29.76
CA TYR A 615 24.87 32.76 28.55
C TYR A 615 25.56 31.48 28.10
N THR A 616 26.16 30.71 29.00
CA THR A 616 26.82 29.45 28.65
C THR A 616 25.86 28.41 28.03
N VAL A 617 24.62 28.33 28.50
CA VAL A 617 23.58 27.44 27.94
C VAL A 617 23.17 27.89 26.54
N ILE A 618 22.92 29.18 26.34
CA ILE A 618 22.51 29.72 25.03
C ILE A 618 23.68 29.65 24.02
N ASP A 619 24.90 29.99 24.43
CA ASP A 619 26.10 29.97 23.57
C ASP A 619 26.46 28.55 23.13
N ARG A 620 26.33 27.56 24.03
CA ARG A 620 26.49 26.15 23.65
C ARG A 620 25.41 25.70 22.68
N GLN A 621 24.14 26.06 22.92
CA GLN A 621 23.05 25.71 22.00
C GLN A 621 23.25 26.34 20.62
N LEU A 622 23.70 27.59 20.56
CA LEU A 622 24.03 28.29 19.32
C LEU A 622 25.23 27.65 18.61
N SER A 623 26.29 27.28 19.34
CA SER A 623 27.45 26.56 18.78
C SER A 623 27.03 25.21 18.20
N ASP A 624 26.36 24.35 18.98
CA ASP A 624 25.88 23.05 18.52
C ASP A 624 24.95 23.19 17.29
N LEU A 625 24.09 24.23 17.25
CA LEU A 625 23.26 24.52 16.07
C LEU A 625 24.07 25.09 14.89
N ASN A 626 25.18 25.78 15.11
CA ASN A 626 26.06 26.28 14.05
C ASN A 626 26.94 25.17 13.48
N ASP A 627 27.46 24.28 14.32
CA ASP A 627 28.31 23.16 13.92
C ASP A 627 27.51 22.09 13.17
N ARG A 628 26.27 21.81 13.61
CA ARG A 628 25.37 20.81 13.01
C ARG A 628 24.69 21.35 11.75
N PHE A 629 24.09 22.53 11.86
CA PHE A 629 23.60 23.27 10.70
C PHE A 629 24.73 24.14 10.12
N ASN A 630 25.87 23.52 9.80
CA ASN A 630 26.92 24.08 8.94
C ASN A 630 26.72 23.67 7.47
N GLU A 631 26.06 22.52 7.22
CA GLU A 631 25.64 22.05 5.88
C GLU A 631 24.74 23.07 5.16
N VAL A 632 24.15 23.99 5.92
CA VAL A 632 23.50 25.26 5.52
C VAL A 632 24.32 26.06 4.51
N ASN A 633 25.63 26.15 4.73
CA ASN A 633 26.56 26.87 3.88
C ASN A 633 27.12 25.97 2.76
N SER A 634 26.66 24.72 2.63
CA SER A 634 27.01 23.90 1.48
C SER A 634 26.52 24.58 0.21
N GLU A 635 27.41 24.59 -0.78
CA GLU A 635 27.21 25.31 -2.04
C GLU A 635 25.90 24.91 -2.72
N LEU A 636 25.48 23.64 -2.57
CA LEU A 636 24.19 23.11 -3.04
C LEU A 636 22.99 23.91 -2.50
N LEU A 637 22.93 24.20 -1.19
CA LEU A 637 21.77 24.86 -0.58
C LEU A 637 21.69 26.35 -0.92
N LEU A 638 22.84 27.02 -0.96
CA LEU A 638 22.93 28.40 -1.45
C LEU A 638 22.46 28.52 -2.91
N CYS A 639 22.72 27.49 -3.72
CA CYS A 639 22.23 27.41 -5.09
C CYS A 639 20.73 27.09 -5.17
N VAL A 640 20.20 26.19 -4.34
CA VAL A 640 18.76 25.91 -4.27
C VAL A 640 17.96 27.13 -3.79
N ALA A 641 18.45 27.88 -2.81
CA ALA A 641 17.80 29.12 -2.35
C ALA A 641 17.63 30.17 -3.46
N SER A 642 18.46 30.11 -4.51
CA SER A 642 18.37 31.00 -5.68
C SER A 642 17.17 30.70 -6.59
N LEU A 643 16.44 29.60 -6.35
CA LEU A 643 15.16 29.29 -6.99
C LEU A 643 13.94 29.89 -6.25
N SER A 644 14.12 30.49 -5.06
CA SER A 644 12.96 30.93 -4.28
C SER A 644 12.17 32.04 -4.98
N PRO A 645 10.82 31.94 -5.05
CA PRO A 645 9.97 33.04 -5.54
C PRO A 645 9.85 34.20 -4.54
N ASP A 646 10.29 34.02 -3.29
CA ASP A 646 10.06 34.98 -2.20
C ASP A 646 10.58 36.38 -2.54
N ASN A 647 9.80 37.39 -2.12
CA ASN A 647 10.07 38.81 -2.35
C ASN A 647 10.38 39.15 -3.83
N LEU A 648 9.58 38.61 -4.76
CA LEU A 648 9.73 38.77 -6.21
C LEU A 648 11.08 38.22 -6.73
N PHE A 649 11.40 36.98 -6.32
CA PHE A 649 12.65 36.31 -6.68
C PHE A 649 13.88 37.14 -6.28
N SER A 650 13.88 37.72 -5.08
CA SER A 650 14.98 38.58 -4.60
C SER A 650 16.31 37.83 -4.46
N ALA A 651 16.23 36.53 -4.17
CA ALA A 651 17.39 35.64 -4.01
C ALA A 651 17.95 35.09 -5.34
N PHE A 652 17.33 35.41 -6.48
CA PHE A 652 17.73 34.87 -7.78
C PHE A 652 19.18 35.26 -8.15
N ASP A 653 19.98 34.23 -8.44
CA ASP A 653 21.38 34.35 -8.81
C ASP A 653 21.69 33.37 -9.96
N LYS A 654 21.90 33.93 -11.15
CA LYS A 654 22.16 33.17 -12.38
C LYS A 654 23.38 32.24 -12.24
N GLN A 655 24.47 32.70 -11.62
CA GLN A 655 25.70 31.90 -11.52
C GLN A 655 25.53 30.74 -10.53
N LYS A 656 24.81 30.95 -9.43
CA LYS A 656 24.44 29.88 -8.51
C LYS A 656 23.52 28.84 -9.16
N LEU A 657 22.56 29.24 -10.00
CA LEU A 657 21.71 28.27 -10.71
C LEU A 657 22.48 27.46 -11.77
N LEU A 658 23.46 28.06 -12.45
CA LEU A 658 24.38 27.32 -13.31
C LEU A 658 25.31 26.38 -12.53
N ARG A 659 25.71 26.77 -11.31
CA ARG A 659 26.44 25.91 -10.39
C ARG A 659 25.59 24.75 -9.88
N LEU A 660 24.28 24.97 -9.65
CA LEU A 660 23.32 23.90 -9.33
C LEU A 660 23.27 22.85 -10.44
N ALA A 661 23.17 23.26 -11.70
CA ALA A 661 23.16 22.35 -12.84
C ALA A 661 24.45 21.50 -12.92
N LYS A 662 25.61 22.09 -12.58
CA LYS A 662 26.91 21.39 -12.54
C LYS A 662 27.01 20.32 -11.43
N PHE A 663 26.16 20.35 -10.40
CA PHE A 663 26.08 19.26 -9.42
C PHE A 663 25.37 18.01 -9.94
N TYR A 664 24.65 18.10 -11.07
CA TYR A 664 23.89 16.99 -11.64
C TYR A 664 24.35 16.68 -13.08
N PRO A 665 25.61 16.21 -13.29
CA PRO A 665 26.17 15.93 -14.62
C PRO A 665 25.41 14.84 -15.40
N ARG A 666 24.64 13.98 -14.70
CA ARG A 666 23.73 12.99 -15.33
C ARG A 666 22.45 13.62 -15.88
N ASP A 667 22.08 14.81 -15.42
CA ASP A 667 20.86 15.52 -15.80
C ASP A 667 21.09 16.71 -16.72
N PHE A 668 22.27 17.31 -16.68
CA PHE A 668 22.67 18.44 -17.50
C PHE A 668 24.03 18.15 -18.15
N SER A 669 24.02 17.96 -19.47
CA SER A 669 25.26 18.01 -20.26
C SER A 669 25.78 19.44 -20.35
N GLU A 670 27.03 19.64 -20.79
CA GLU A 670 27.58 20.98 -21.02
C GLU A 670 26.72 21.83 -21.97
N ARG A 671 26.07 21.20 -22.97
CA ARG A 671 25.13 21.87 -23.88
C ARG A 671 23.84 22.31 -23.18
N ASP A 672 23.35 21.52 -22.22
CA ASP A 672 22.17 21.88 -21.44
C ASP A 672 22.47 23.03 -20.48
N ILE A 673 23.68 23.09 -19.93
CA ILE A 673 24.14 24.20 -19.06
C ILE A 673 24.24 25.50 -19.86
N LEU A 674 24.81 25.47 -21.07
CA LEU A 674 24.84 26.63 -21.96
C LEU A 674 23.42 27.08 -22.35
N SER A 675 22.54 26.15 -22.73
CA SER A 675 21.15 26.49 -23.06
C SER A 675 20.35 27.01 -21.84
N LEU A 676 20.68 26.56 -20.63
CA LEU A 676 20.13 27.10 -19.38
C LEU A 676 20.63 28.53 -19.14
N GLU A 677 21.92 28.81 -19.38
CA GLU A 677 22.53 30.13 -19.23
C GLU A 677 21.81 31.19 -20.08
N ASP A 678 21.45 30.88 -21.32
CA ASP A 678 20.68 31.78 -22.20
C ASP A 678 19.24 32.01 -21.72
N LYS A 679 18.62 31.00 -21.08
CA LYS A 679 17.20 31.02 -20.69
C LYS A 679 16.93 31.61 -19.30
N LEU A 680 17.91 31.58 -18.40
CA LEU A 680 17.74 31.98 -17.00
C LEU A 680 17.26 33.44 -16.83
N ASP A 681 17.78 34.37 -17.64
CA ASP A 681 17.37 35.78 -17.57
C ASP A 681 15.96 36.01 -18.12
N ILE A 682 15.57 35.26 -19.16
CA ILE A 682 14.20 35.28 -19.72
C ILE A 682 13.22 34.75 -18.67
N TYR A 683 13.54 33.61 -18.05
CA TYR A 683 12.79 33.02 -16.95
C TYR A 683 12.59 34.02 -15.80
N ALA A 684 13.68 34.62 -15.29
CA ALA A 684 13.61 35.52 -14.14
C ALA A 684 12.73 36.76 -14.40
N ASN A 685 12.85 37.35 -15.59
CA ASN A 685 11.99 38.46 -16.00
C ASN A 685 10.53 38.02 -16.12
N GLU A 686 10.25 36.90 -16.80
CA GLU A 686 8.89 36.37 -16.95
C GLU A 686 8.19 36.06 -15.61
N MET A 687 8.92 35.56 -14.61
CA MET A 687 8.33 35.27 -13.30
C MET A 687 8.11 36.54 -12.49
N ARG A 688 9.04 37.50 -12.53
CA ARG A 688 8.92 38.78 -11.79
C ARG A 688 7.78 39.67 -12.27
N PHE A 689 7.50 39.68 -13.58
CA PHE A 689 6.47 40.52 -14.18
C PHE A 689 5.10 39.83 -14.38
N ASN A 690 4.97 38.54 -14.05
CA ASN A 690 3.67 37.86 -14.05
C ASN A 690 3.02 37.88 -12.65
N ASN A 691 1.86 38.55 -12.54
CA ASN A 691 1.06 38.63 -11.32
C ASN A 691 0.66 37.26 -10.75
N GLU A 692 0.62 36.19 -11.55
CA GLU A 692 0.37 34.83 -11.06
C GLU A 692 1.47 34.26 -10.15
N PHE A 693 2.66 34.86 -10.18
CA PHE A 693 3.85 34.40 -9.44
C PHE A 693 4.26 35.35 -8.30
N SER A 694 3.64 36.53 -8.19
CA SER A 694 4.10 37.62 -7.31
C SER A 694 3.85 37.42 -5.81
N GLN A 695 3.02 36.44 -5.42
CA GLN A 695 2.69 36.12 -4.02
C GLN A 695 3.02 34.67 -3.62
N LEU A 696 3.76 33.95 -4.46
CA LEU A 696 4.19 32.58 -4.16
C LEU A 696 5.20 32.58 -3.00
N LYS A 697 5.17 31.52 -2.19
CA LYS A 697 6.10 31.28 -1.08
C LYS A 697 6.73 29.91 -1.17
N GLY A 698 8.05 29.84 -1.03
CA GLY A 698 8.82 28.60 -1.13
C GLY A 698 8.80 27.94 -2.52
N ILE A 699 9.76 27.05 -2.76
CA ILE A 699 9.97 26.42 -4.07
C ILE A 699 8.89 25.40 -4.43
N GLY A 700 8.19 24.84 -3.43
CA GLY A 700 7.08 23.90 -3.66
C GLY A 700 5.86 24.54 -4.32
N SER A 701 5.52 25.79 -3.96
CA SER A 701 4.39 26.50 -4.60
C SER A 701 4.73 26.95 -6.03
N LEU A 702 5.98 27.32 -6.27
CA LEU A 702 6.53 27.63 -7.59
C LEU A 702 6.40 26.45 -8.56
N ALA A 703 6.72 25.22 -8.13
CA ALA A 703 6.61 24.04 -8.99
C ALA A 703 5.16 23.78 -9.42
N LYS A 704 4.20 23.80 -8.48
CA LYS A 704 2.77 23.67 -8.79
C LYS A 704 2.31 24.76 -9.75
N LYS A 705 2.69 26.02 -9.51
CA LYS A 705 2.29 27.14 -10.39
C LYS A 705 2.88 27.05 -11.80
N LEU A 706 4.12 26.59 -11.95
CA LEU A 706 4.72 26.31 -13.26
C LEU A 706 4.02 25.17 -14.00
N VAL A 707 3.44 24.20 -13.28
CA VAL A 707 2.62 23.16 -13.89
C VAL A 707 1.26 23.70 -14.34
N GLU A 708 0.52 24.36 -13.43
CA GLU A 708 -0.79 24.98 -13.70
C GLU A 708 -0.78 25.91 -14.92
N THR A 709 0.25 26.77 -15.01
CA THR A 709 0.38 27.77 -16.08
C THR A 709 1.01 27.21 -17.37
N GLY A 710 1.35 25.91 -17.41
CA GLY A 710 2.04 25.29 -18.54
C GLY A 710 3.53 25.68 -18.69
N LYS A 711 4.03 26.64 -17.90
CA LYS A 711 5.40 27.18 -18.00
C LYS A 711 6.52 26.17 -17.66
N HIS A 712 6.19 25.06 -16.99
CA HIS A 712 7.10 23.91 -16.84
C HIS A 712 7.60 23.35 -18.19
N LYS A 713 6.83 23.53 -19.28
CA LYS A 713 7.23 23.10 -20.64
C LYS A 713 8.11 24.13 -21.35
N THR A 714 7.83 25.42 -21.17
CA THR A 714 8.62 26.50 -21.79
C THR A 714 9.98 26.66 -21.11
N HIS A 715 10.00 26.54 -19.78
CA HIS A 715 11.19 26.67 -18.94
C HIS A 715 11.67 25.31 -18.40
N ALA A 716 11.62 24.26 -19.24
CA ALA A 716 11.88 22.87 -18.86
C ALA A 716 13.20 22.64 -18.11
N SER A 717 14.29 23.32 -18.51
CA SER A 717 15.59 23.23 -17.84
C SER A 717 15.56 23.79 -16.40
N VAL A 718 14.82 24.88 -16.18
CA VAL A 718 14.65 25.48 -14.85
C VAL A 718 13.70 24.65 -14.00
N TYR A 719 12.62 24.14 -14.59
CA TYR A 719 11.71 23.21 -13.92
C TYR A 719 12.44 21.92 -13.50
N LYS A 720 13.39 21.42 -14.32
CA LYS A 720 14.23 20.27 -13.94
C LYS A 720 15.11 20.56 -12.71
N LEU A 721 15.75 21.74 -12.63
CA LEU A 721 16.47 22.15 -11.42
C LEU A 721 15.55 22.23 -10.20
N LEU A 722 14.34 22.77 -10.37
CA LEU A 722 13.34 22.88 -9.33
C LEU A 722 12.86 21.51 -8.83
N THR A 723 12.62 20.56 -9.73
CA THR A 723 12.33 19.17 -9.38
C THR A 723 13.47 18.53 -8.59
N LEU A 724 14.72 18.66 -9.06
CA LEU A 724 15.89 18.10 -8.36
C LEU A 724 16.06 18.67 -6.94
N ALA A 725 15.82 19.97 -6.77
CA ALA A 725 15.83 20.63 -5.47
C ALA A 725 14.72 20.13 -4.53
N LEU A 726 13.50 19.95 -5.04
CA LEU A 726 12.33 19.50 -4.27
C LEU A 726 12.40 18.02 -3.86
N VAL A 727 13.07 17.20 -4.68
CA VAL A 727 13.34 15.79 -4.41
C VAL A 727 14.29 15.60 -3.22
N LEU A 728 15.09 16.61 -2.82
CA LEU A 728 16.04 16.47 -1.71
C LEU A 728 15.33 16.16 -0.37
N PRO A 729 15.76 15.12 0.37
CA PRO A 729 15.09 14.65 1.57
C PRO A 729 15.49 15.43 2.83
N VAL A 730 14.72 16.47 3.18
CA VAL A 730 14.99 17.33 4.37
C VAL A 730 14.50 16.72 5.68
N ALA A 731 13.35 16.04 5.62
CA ALA A 731 12.62 15.51 6.77
C ALA A 731 12.39 14.00 6.63
N THR A 732 12.70 13.21 7.65
CA THR A 732 12.43 11.76 7.70
C THR A 732 11.08 11.41 8.33
N ALA A 733 10.20 12.40 8.55
CA ALA A 733 8.98 12.26 9.32
C ALA A 733 7.97 11.24 8.73
N SER A 734 8.01 10.99 7.43
CA SER A 734 7.22 9.91 6.82
C SER A 734 7.72 8.52 7.23
N VAL A 735 9.04 8.33 7.39
CA VAL A 735 9.61 7.06 7.88
C VAL A 735 9.32 6.84 9.36
N GLU A 736 9.43 7.88 10.19
CA GLU A 736 9.02 7.80 11.61
C GLU A 736 7.54 7.40 11.76
N ARG A 737 6.68 7.84 10.83
CA ARG A 737 5.26 7.43 10.77
C ARG A 737 5.08 5.96 10.38
N VAL A 738 5.96 5.36 9.57
CA VAL A 738 5.97 3.91 9.29
C VAL A 738 6.09 3.11 10.59
N PHE A 739 7.00 3.49 11.48
CA PHE A 739 7.19 2.75 12.74
C PHE A 739 6.04 2.95 13.73
N SER A 740 5.37 4.12 13.72
CA SER A 740 4.12 4.30 14.44
C SER A 740 3.02 3.37 13.91
N ALA A 741 2.88 3.24 12.59
CA ALA A 741 1.97 2.28 11.95
C ALA A 741 2.37 0.81 12.21
N MET A 742 3.67 0.50 12.29
CA MET A 742 4.19 -0.84 12.62
C MET A 742 3.70 -1.30 13.99
N ASN A 743 3.69 -0.43 14.99
CA ASN A 743 3.14 -0.76 16.31
C ASN A 743 1.62 -0.99 16.28
N ILE A 744 0.91 -0.37 15.32
CA ILE A 744 -0.54 -0.58 15.10
C ILE A 744 -0.81 -1.87 14.32
N VAL A 745 0.06 -2.32 13.40
CA VAL A 745 -0.14 -3.52 12.56
C VAL A 745 0.49 -4.79 13.16
N LYS A 746 1.61 -4.67 13.89
CA LYS A 746 2.30 -5.76 14.60
C LYS A 746 2.45 -5.41 16.08
N ASN A 747 1.33 -5.46 16.81
CA ASN A 747 1.27 -5.22 18.25
C ASN A 747 1.66 -6.47 19.08
N PRO A 748 1.75 -6.42 20.43
CA PRO A 748 2.16 -7.57 21.25
C PRO A 748 1.33 -8.83 21.03
N LEU A 749 0.03 -8.70 20.78
CA LEU A 749 -0.89 -9.82 20.49
C LEU A 749 -0.66 -10.46 19.10
N ARG A 750 0.07 -9.79 18.20
CA ARG A 750 0.43 -10.26 16.85
C ARG A 750 1.95 -10.38 16.65
N ASN A 751 2.72 -10.53 17.73
CA ASN A 751 4.19 -10.68 17.66
C ASN A 751 4.68 -11.89 16.84
N ARG A 752 3.80 -12.86 16.52
CA ARG A 752 4.07 -14.00 15.62
C ARG A 752 3.82 -13.71 14.13
N MET A 753 3.46 -12.47 13.77
CA MET A 753 3.31 -12.06 12.37
C MET A 753 4.66 -12.11 11.65
N GLY A 754 4.71 -12.87 10.55
CA GLY A 754 5.90 -12.99 9.70
C GLY A 754 6.12 -11.77 8.81
N ASP A 755 7.37 -11.55 8.43
CA ASP A 755 7.85 -10.27 7.89
C ASP A 755 7.13 -9.86 6.58
N GLN A 756 6.87 -10.79 5.65
CA GLN A 756 6.09 -10.52 4.44
C GLN A 756 4.63 -10.10 4.75
N TRP A 757 3.96 -10.76 5.71
CA TRP A 757 2.59 -10.38 6.10
C TRP A 757 2.60 -8.95 6.64
N MET A 758 3.56 -8.66 7.53
CA MET A 758 3.73 -7.34 8.13
C MET A 758 3.96 -6.27 7.06
N ASN A 759 4.88 -6.49 6.12
CA ASN A 759 5.15 -5.58 5.01
C ASN A 759 3.87 -5.31 4.18
N ASP A 760 3.21 -6.36 3.72
CA ASP A 760 2.06 -6.24 2.82
C ASP A 760 0.87 -5.57 3.52
N SER A 761 0.69 -5.85 4.82
CA SER A 761 -0.33 -5.18 5.63
C SER A 761 0.01 -3.73 5.93
N LEU A 762 1.30 -3.42 6.14
CA LEU A 762 1.76 -2.05 6.38
C LEU A 762 1.64 -1.17 5.15
N LEU A 763 2.01 -1.68 3.98
CA LEU A 763 1.92 -0.92 2.73
C LEU A 763 0.50 -0.43 2.49
N VAL A 764 -0.47 -1.36 2.60
CA VAL A 764 -1.90 -1.06 2.45
C VAL A 764 -2.46 -0.20 3.60
N TYR A 765 -1.93 -0.35 4.82
CA TYR A 765 -2.34 0.46 5.97
C TYR A 765 -1.76 1.89 5.93
N ILE A 766 -0.62 2.12 5.29
CA ILE A 766 -0.03 3.47 5.20
C ILE A 766 -0.64 4.19 3.99
N GLU A 767 -0.60 3.56 2.81
CA GLU A 767 -1.04 4.12 1.53
C GLU A 767 -2.54 3.88 1.28
N LYS A 768 -3.37 4.18 2.30
CA LYS A 768 -4.82 3.91 2.26
C LYS A 768 -5.53 4.69 1.16
N ASP A 769 -5.05 5.88 0.83
CA ASP A 769 -5.56 6.73 -0.26
C ASP A 769 -5.43 6.01 -1.61
N ILE A 770 -4.25 5.46 -1.89
CA ILE A 770 -3.97 4.69 -3.11
C ILE A 770 -4.74 3.37 -3.09
N PHE A 771 -4.70 2.63 -1.98
CA PHE A 771 -5.44 1.37 -1.87
C PHE A 771 -6.96 1.53 -2.08
N ASN A 772 -7.54 2.65 -1.62
CA ASN A 772 -8.94 2.94 -1.82
C ASN A 772 -9.31 3.20 -3.30
N SER A 773 -8.37 3.68 -4.13
CA SER A 773 -8.60 3.89 -5.57
C SER A 773 -8.55 2.58 -6.38
N ILE A 774 -7.89 1.55 -5.85
CA ILE A 774 -7.77 0.24 -6.51
C ILE A 774 -9.07 -0.55 -6.35
N GLY A 775 -9.75 -0.80 -7.47
CA GLY A 775 -10.97 -1.62 -7.51
C GLY A 775 -10.70 -3.11 -7.26
N ASN A 776 -11.72 -3.81 -6.73
CA ASN A 776 -11.61 -5.23 -6.37
C ASN A 776 -11.23 -6.11 -7.57
N ASP A 777 -11.71 -5.80 -8.79
CA ASP A 777 -11.35 -6.52 -10.01
C ASP A 777 -9.84 -6.62 -10.25
N ALA A 778 -9.07 -5.57 -9.94
CA ALA A 778 -7.61 -5.61 -10.09
C ALA A 778 -6.98 -6.61 -9.11
N ILE A 779 -7.42 -6.56 -7.85
CA ILE A 779 -6.98 -7.48 -6.79
C ILE A 779 -7.37 -8.92 -7.13
N MET A 780 -8.59 -9.15 -7.65
CA MET A 780 -9.08 -10.47 -8.09
C MET A 780 -8.24 -11.04 -9.22
N GLN A 781 -7.96 -10.24 -10.26
CA GLN A 781 -7.13 -10.65 -11.41
C GLN A 781 -5.69 -10.93 -10.97
N ARG A 782 -5.09 -10.06 -10.13
CA ARG A 782 -3.77 -10.27 -9.54
C ARG A 782 -3.72 -11.58 -8.76
N PHE A 783 -4.67 -11.78 -7.83
CA PHE A 783 -4.79 -12.96 -6.98
C PHE A 783 -4.96 -14.25 -7.79
N GLN A 784 -5.73 -14.21 -8.88
CA GLN A 784 -5.89 -15.33 -9.81
C GLN A 784 -4.58 -15.65 -10.56
N ASN A 785 -3.84 -14.63 -10.96
CA ASN A 785 -2.57 -14.77 -11.70
C ASN A 785 -1.38 -15.20 -10.83
N MET A 786 -1.48 -15.18 -9.48
CA MET A 786 -0.38 -15.61 -8.60
C MET A 786 -0.02 -17.10 -8.72
N LYS A 787 -1.01 -17.96 -8.99
CA LYS A 787 -0.87 -19.42 -9.11
C LYS A 787 -2.15 -20.04 -9.67
N SER A 788 -2.07 -21.25 -10.22
CA SER A 788 -3.27 -21.98 -10.65
C SER A 788 -4.24 -22.21 -9.48
N ARG A 789 -5.52 -21.84 -9.68
CA ARG A 789 -6.61 -21.99 -8.71
C ARG A 789 -7.77 -22.79 -9.32
N ARG A 790 -8.54 -23.47 -8.46
CA ARG A 790 -9.72 -24.27 -8.87
C ARG A 790 -10.89 -23.38 -9.30
N GLY A 791 -11.11 -22.28 -8.59
CA GLY A 791 -12.03 -21.23 -9.00
C GLY A 791 -11.43 -20.45 -10.17
N GLN A 792 -12.29 -20.03 -11.10
CA GLN A 792 -11.92 -19.25 -12.27
C GLN A 792 -12.86 -18.05 -12.39
N LEU A 793 -12.32 -16.90 -12.77
CA LEU A 793 -13.12 -15.69 -12.96
C LEU A 793 -13.93 -15.78 -14.26
N PRO A 794 -15.11 -15.13 -14.34
CA PRO A 794 -15.83 -14.96 -15.60
C PRO A 794 -14.95 -14.29 -16.67
N SER A 795 -15.12 -14.68 -17.93
CA SER A 795 -14.45 -14.01 -19.04
C SER A 795 -15.00 -12.59 -19.20
N ARG A 796 -14.11 -11.57 -19.33
CA ARG A 796 -14.47 -10.13 -19.35
C ARG A 796 -15.46 -9.69 -20.45
N THR A 797 -15.81 -10.55 -21.40
CA THR A 797 -16.88 -10.30 -22.37
C THR A 797 -18.26 -10.36 -21.71
N LYS A 798 -18.86 -9.17 -21.50
CA LYS A 798 -20.21 -8.86 -20.96
C LYS A 798 -20.27 -8.50 -19.46
N PHE A 799 -19.68 -7.37 -19.12
CA PHE A 799 -20.27 -6.47 -18.11
C PHE A 799 -20.47 -5.09 -18.75
N VAL A 800 -21.63 -4.92 -19.40
CA VAL A 800 -22.29 -3.62 -19.48
C VAL A 800 -23.29 -3.63 -18.33
N ILE A 801 -23.28 -2.57 -17.53
CA ILE A 801 -24.13 -2.40 -16.34
C ILE A 801 -25.61 -2.32 -16.74
#